data_AF-A0A512D919-F1
#
_entry.id   AF-A0A512D919-F1
#
_cell.length_a   1.000
_cell.length_b   1.000
_cell.length_c   1.000
_cell.angle_alpha   90.00
_cell.angle_beta   90.00
_cell.angle_gamma   90.00
#
_symmetry.space_group_name_H-M   'P 1'
#
loop_
_entity.id
_entity.type
_entity.pdbx_description
1 polymer ?
#
loop_
_entity_poly.entity_id
_entity_poly.type
_entity_poly.pdbx_seq_one_letter_code
_entity_poly.pdbx_strand_id
1 'polypeptide(L)'
;MGPAGGQRRLREEHVEQRVAAVGSRLRILFASAEMHPFAKVGGLADVSGALPKQLAAMGHDVTVVIPAYRGLGGEPVLELDLPFGRVTEHVVVRRLAVHGGVKVLTIGAPGWFDRSTPYGYQDHDVLPFVLFSLAVSTLAARSPRRPDVIHANDWHTGLVAQDVREGPHRDLLADVGLVFTIHNMAYQGPVGASTDELIGLSRTGSLLARGITFADQVTTVSRTHLQELLTPAYGAGLHDVLRARRDDAHGILNGVDYTDFSPESDPWLPSRYDGTFIVGKALNKAALQSAGALDPQPGRPLLAMVARLVPQKGVGLVCRAVDALVDRGAQLVVVGTGEQRYTRDLRAAAARHPGAVAFHEASDEGLARLVYAGSDLFLAPSAYEPCGLTPLIALRYGTVPVVRRTGGMAETIVDRTQDPDAGVGFTFGPRRVSALLGAVDRALTVYREPSQWQALQRRAMATDFSWERPAREYAALYAAAAAGRRRPAAVTTRRPEEPAAPRRLPVPIALVHHANQYLITDGYPDREGLTELVRGYTSVLRLHERYQVPTHLHLSGTLLEAAAWGAPQLLDLVRDLRERGLVTLVGGAYSESVLPEFDEDFARRQLREVFALHERHLGCPPQELSIFWVPERVWRTGALAPVLTDPTLPNGGFRHVLLDDRLLYPTDGRYAGSHREMFDVSDVGAPPPADASRLYRIAGGHGLHAVPISTRLRYWVPPSERTHWESLARLTRMPIAPGDDTVVVYADDMEKTAGVGPWDPAHLDGYEAFLRWLSAQPDVVPVSLPTWLAQRRHPAAVREVQDGTFLELARGWGADEDYSGWSADPAWAPYRSHLAASQAAVQAVEHAGARGSLLDLAWNHLLASGYETGWRDTTRPDRPPAPWAKALASHARSSRVLADAARWFAGSTDPSQRAELVDIDDDGEDEVVLANHHLYAVLTPQHGGRLVYLACRTDHGGALLVGNPTDDWNWQESLNRYMDQPANHPGALADHGAFDDRYRARVETTPAGVVVDLVDEEATGPMRGARKRVFLGREAALGVRYDRGDGRDEPAAPTTLHTCLSPDYATLLRHGRSALQPYDGPGWRGARTGDVCVWLAVDEAEGVAWTSPDRPDPGHGVTVAVTGCGPTFHLVLGAGPTDAATVRRRLEETRSALAGDPTDRTAPTDPTGGPRRTA
;
A
#
# COMPACT_ATOMS: atom_id res chain seq x y z
N MET A 1 -41.55 -32.68 -7.25
CA MET A 1 -42.67 -31.75 -7.46
C MET A 1 -43.26 -31.37 -6.11
N GLY A 2 -43.13 -30.10 -5.72
CA GLY A 2 -43.60 -29.44 -4.50
C GLY A 2 -43.20 -27.96 -4.61
N PRO A 3 -44.06 -26.98 -4.30
CA PRO A 3 -44.09 -25.73 -5.06
C PRO A 3 -43.18 -24.62 -4.47
N ALA A 4 -42.04 -24.37 -5.12
CA ALA A 4 -41.22 -23.17 -4.91
C ALA A 4 -41.76 -21.91 -5.65
N GLY A 5 -42.92 -22.01 -6.29
CA GLY A 5 -43.50 -20.94 -7.12
C GLY A 5 -44.28 -19.84 -6.37
N GLY A 6 -44.65 -20.06 -5.10
CA GLY A 6 -45.51 -19.14 -4.35
C GLY A 6 -44.81 -17.90 -3.80
N GLN A 7 -43.55 -18.02 -3.35
CA GLN A 7 -42.84 -16.90 -2.73
C GLN A 7 -42.23 -15.92 -3.76
N ARG A 8 -42.01 -16.35 -5.01
CA ARG A 8 -41.49 -15.49 -6.07
C ARG A 8 -42.59 -14.59 -6.66
N ARG A 9 -43.79 -15.14 -6.90
CA ARG A 9 -44.97 -14.35 -7.32
C ARG A 9 -45.43 -13.34 -6.27
N LEU A 10 -45.39 -13.68 -4.98
CA LEU A 10 -45.76 -12.75 -3.92
C LEU A 10 -44.76 -11.60 -3.73
N ARG A 11 -43.48 -11.74 -4.14
CA ARG A 11 -42.50 -10.66 -4.16
C ARG A 11 -42.60 -9.80 -5.42
N GLU A 12 -42.87 -10.40 -6.58
CA GLU A 12 -43.10 -9.67 -7.84
C GLU A 12 -44.42 -8.86 -7.78
N GLU A 13 -45.50 -9.42 -7.23
CA GLU A 13 -46.76 -8.70 -7.02
C GLU A 13 -46.66 -7.58 -5.98
N HIS A 14 -45.82 -7.72 -4.93
CA HIS A 14 -45.58 -6.63 -3.97
C HIS A 14 -44.73 -5.48 -4.55
N VAL A 15 -43.89 -5.76 -5.54
CA VAL A 15 -43.15 -4.72 -6.29
C VAL A 15 -44.08 -4.06 -7.30
N GLU A 16 -44.88 -4.81 -8.05
CA GLU A 16 -45.86 -4.26 -8.99
C GLU A 16 -46.96 -3.43 -8.30
N GLN A 17 -47.44 -3.85 -7.12
CA GLN A 17 -48.41 -3.09 -6.33
C GLN A 17 -47.82 -1.84 -5.64
N ARG A 18 -46.51 -1.82 -5.34
CA ARG A 18 -45.83 -0.59 -4.88
C ARG A 18 -45.54 0.39 -6.03
N VAL A 19 -45.33 -0.12 -7.24
CA VAL A 19 -45.16 0.70 -8.46
C VAL A 19 -46.47 1.36 -8.90
N ALA A 20 -47.62 0.77 -8.59
CA ALA A 20 -48.95 1.32 -8.93
C ALA A 20 -49.34 2.61 -8.15
N ALA A 21 -48.53 3.07 -7.19
CA ALA A 21 -48.80 4.27 -6.38
C ALA A 21 -47.85 5.47 -6.65
N VAL A 22 -47.07 5.48 -7.74
CA VAL A 22 -46.23 6.65 -8.12
C VAL A 22 -47.07 7.68 -8.87
N GLY A 23 -48.09 8.23 -8.19
CA GLY A 23 -49.08 9.15 -8.77
C GLY A 23 -48.75 10.65 -8.65
N SER A 24 -47.60 11.04 -8.07
CA SER A 24 -47.30 12.46 -7.82
C SER A 24 -46.02 12.92 -8.52
N ARG A 25 -46.16 13.95 -9.37
CA ARG A 25 -45.05 14.72 -9.92
C ARG A 25 -44.18 15.31 -8.80
N LEU A 26 -42.93 14.86 -8.69
CA LEU A 26 -41.93 15.38 -7.75
C LEU A 26 -41.10 16.51 -8.36
N ARG A 27 -40.69 17.46 -7.53
CA ARG A 27 -39.66 18.47 -7.84
C ARG A 27 -38.30 17.99 -7.33
N ILE A 28 -37.36 17.82 -8.23
CA ILE A 28 -36.05 17.23 -7.94
C ILE A 28 -34.97 18.28 -8.21
N LEU A 29 -34.19 18.62 -7.19
CA LEU A 29 -32.97 19.41 -7.32
C LEU A 29 -31.77 18.46 -7.38
N PHE A 30 -31.19 18.31 -8.55
CA PHE A 30 -30.06 17.40 -8.81
C PHE A 30 -28.75 18.19 -8.81
N ALA A 31 -27.91 17.99 -7.80
CA ALA A 31 -26.64 18.66 -7.65
C ALA A 31 -25.49 17.75 -8.13
N SER A 32 -24.63 18.30 -8.99
CA SER A 32 -23.45 17.60 -9.51
C SER A 32 -22.32 18.58 -9.80
N ALA A 33 -21.08 18.11 -9.78
CA ALA A 33 -19.94 18.88 -10.24
C ALA A 33 -19.79 18.87 -11.77
N GLU A 34 -20.40 17.92 -12.46
CA GLU A 34 -20.29 17.79 -13.92
C GLU A 34 -21.60 17.36 -14.56
N MET A 35 -21.83 17.79 -15.80
CA MET A 35 -23.02 17.46 -16.58
C MET A 35 -22.71 17.57 -18.07
N HIS A 36 -22.83 16.48 -18.81
CA HIS A 36 -22.73 16.50 -20.26
C HIS A 36 -23.94 17.24 -20.88
N PRO A 37 -23.76 18.14 -21.87
CA PRO A 37 -22.53 18.50 -22.57
C PRO A 37 -21.77 19.71 -22.01
N PHE A 38 -22.20 20.26 -20.86
CA PHE A 38 -21.67 21.51 -20.32
C PHE A 38 -20.28 21.38 -19.68
N ALA A 39 -20.04 20.29 -18.93
CA ALA A 39 -18.78 20.02 -18.24
C ALA A 39 -18.61 18.51 -18.07
N LYS A 40 -17.42 17.96 -18.42
CA LYS A 40 -17.14 16.52 -18.34
C LYS A 40 -15.68 16.26 -17.96
N VAL A 41 -15.49 15.48 -16.90
CA VAL A 41 -14.21 14.90 -16.43
C VAL A 41 -14.31 13.37 -16.43
N GLY A 42 -15.45 12.82 -16.04
CA GLY A 42 -15.67 11.37 -15.95
C GLY A 42 -17.09 10.93 -16.30
N GLY A 43 -17.44 9.73 -15.84
CA GLY A 43 -18.76 9.13 -16.10
C GLY A 43 -19.91 9.76 -15.30
N LEU A 44 -19.62 10.56 -14.26
CA LEU A 44 -20.64 11.29 -13.52
C LEU A 44 -21.32 12.34 -14.41
N ALA A 45 -20.60 12.91 -15.39
CA ALA A 45 -21.14 13.86 -16.37
C ALA A 45 -22.19 13.20 -17.26
N ASP A 46 -21.95 11.94 -17.66
CA ASP A 46 -22.87 11.16 -18.47
C ASP A 46 -24.14 10.81 -17.66
N VAL A 47 -23.99 10.44 -16.38
CA VAL A 47 -25.15 10.21 -15.48
C VAL A 47 -25.96 11.50 -15.29
N SER A 48 -25.29 12.61 -14.99
CA SER A 48 -25.92 13.91 -14.75
C SER A 48 -26.54 14.51 -16.01
N GLY A 49 -26.07 14.11 -17.19
CA GLY A 49 -26.61 14.49 -18.49
C GLY A 49 -27.82 13.65 -18.92
N ALA A 50 -27.97 12.42 -18.41
CA ALA A 50 -28.96 11.46 -18.91
C ALA A 50 -30.08 11.13 -17.92
N LEU A 51 -29.75 10.81 -16.67
CA LEU A 51 -30.76 10.45 -15.65
C LEU A 51 -31.79 11.58 -15.43
N PRO A 52 -31.38 12.87 -15.29
CA PRO A 52 -32.33 13.98 -15.20
C PRO A 52 -33.29 14.10 -16.39
N LYS A 53 -32.83 13.85 -17.62
CA LYS A 53 -33.68 13.88 -18.83
C LYS A 53 -34.73 12.78 -18.78
N GLN A 54 -34.32 11.58 -18.39
CA GLN A 54 -35.24 10.45 -18.28
C GLN A 54 -36.29 10.69 -17.19
N LEU A 55 -35.90 11.25 -16.05
CA LEU A 55 -36.83 11.63 -14.98
C LEU A 55 -37.80 12.74 -15.43
N ALA A 56 -37.34 13.72 -16.21
CA ALA A 56 -38.20 14.75 -16.79
C ALA A 56 -39.19 14.16 -17.82
N ALA A 57 -38.75 13.21 -18.64
CA ALA A 57 -39.60 12.47 -19.58
C ALA A 57 -40.69 11.63 -18.86
N MET A 58 -40.40 11.17 -17.65
CA MET A 58 -41.37 10.52 -16.75
C MET A 58 -42.34 11.51 -16.06
N GLY A 59 -42.22 12.82 -16.32
CA GLY A 59 -43.14 13.85 -15.84
C GLY A 59 -42.71 14.58 -14.56
N HIS A 60 -41.52 14.30 -14.02
CA HIS A 60 -40.97 15.02 -12.86
C HIS A 60 -40.50 16.44 -13.23
N ASP A 61 -40.51 17.38 -12.27
CA ASP A 61 -39.91 18.72 -12.45
C ASP A 61 -38.45 18.69 -11.99
N VAL A 62 -37.52 18.54 -12.93
CA VAL A 62 -36.10 18.35 -12.63
C VAL A 62 -35.30 19.62 -12.90
N THR A 63 -34.53 20.03 -11.91
CA THR A 63 -33.54 21.12 -12.02
C THR A 63 -32.17 20.56 -11.69
N VAL A 64 -31.22 20.66 -12.61
CA VAL A 64 -29.82 20.30 -12.37
C VAL A 64 -29.04 21.56 -12.03
N VAL A 65 -28.19 21.49 -11.01
CA VAL A 65 -27.30 22.57 -10.61
C VAL A 65 -25.84 22.10 -10.68
N ILE A 66 -25.01 22.88 -11.37
CA ILE A 66 -23.56 22.67 -11.52
C ILE A 66 -22.79 23.97 -11.22
N PRO A 67 -21.48 23.93 -10.98
CA PRO A 67 -20.69 25.16 -10.87
C PRO A 67 -20.61 25.93 -12.21
N ALA A 68 -20.45 27.25 -12.14
CA ALA A 68 -20.34 28.13 -13.31
C ALA A 68 -18.90 28.13 -13.87
N TYR A 69 -18.52 27.04 -14.53
CA TYR A 69 -17.21 26.91 -15.18
C TYR A 69 -17.00 27.89 -16.34
N ARG A 70 -15.73 28.08 -16.72
CA ARG A 70 -15.36 29.01 -17.79
C ARG A 70 -16.10 28.67 -19.08
N GLY A 71 -16.70 29.68 -19.70
CA GLY A 71 -17.45 29.55 -20.95
C GLY A 71 -18.92 29.15 -20.79
N LEU A 72 -19.38 28.84 -19.56
CA LEU A 72 -20.81 28.67 -19.29
C LEU A 72 -21.47 30.05 -19.12
N GLY A 73 -22.38 30.39 -20.04
CA GLY A 73 -23.15 31.64 -20.01
C GLY A 73 -24.34 31.60 -19.04
N GLY A 74 -25.44 32.23 -19.42
CA GLY A 74 -26.73 32.16 -18.73
C GLY A 74 -27.22 33.48 -18.15
N GLU A 75 -28.53 33.56 -17.92
CA GLU A 75 -29.19 34.73 -17.32
C GLU A 75 -29.14 34.64 -15.79
N PRO A 76 -28.73 35.70 -15.06
CA PRO A 76 -28.80 35.70 -13.60
C PRO A 76 -30.26 35.62 -13.15
N VAL A 77 -30.56 34.67 -12.26
CA VAL A 77 -31.93 34.43 -11.76
C VAL A 77 -32.06 34.57 -10.25
N LEU A 78 -30.95 34.49 -9.52
CA LEU A 78 -30.91 34.67 -8.08
C LEU A 78 -29.49 35.07 -7.63
N GLU A 79 -29.41 35.99 -6.69
CA GLU A 79 -28.16 36.33 -5.99
C GLU A 79 -28.29 35.88 -4.53
N LEU A 80 -27.22 35.30 -4.00
CA LEU A 80 -27.15 34.69 -2.69
C LEU A 80 -25.91 35.20 -1.95
N ASP A 81 -26.11 35.61 -0.69
CA ASP A 81 -25.03 35.93 0.23
C ASP A 81 -24.82 34.75 1.17
N LEU A 82 -23.63 34.14 1.12
CA LEU A 82 -23.30 32.94 1.88
C LEU A 82 -22.26 33.25 2.96
N PRO A 83 -22.55 32.97 4.24
CA PRO A 83 -21.51 32.96 5.27
C PRO A 83 -20.42 31.94 4.91
N PHE A 84 -19.16 32.38 4.92
CA PHE A 84 -18.00 31.55 4.64
C PHE A 84 -16.84 31.96 5.56
N GLY A 85 -16.85 31.44 6.78
CA GLY A 85 -16.00 31.88 7.87
C GLY A 85 -16.35 33.30 8.32
N ARG A 86 -15.35 34.18 8.33
CA ARG A 86 -15.51 35.60 8.71
C ARG A 86 -15.94 36.50 7.55
N VAL A 87 -16.03 35.96 6.34
CA VAL A 87 -16.45 36.70 5.14
C VAL A 87 -17.81 36.21 4.66
N THR A 88 -18.43 37.00 3.80
CA THR A 88 -19.64 36.62 3.07
C THR A 88 -19.30 36.53 1.59
N GLU A 89 -19.50 35.37 0.99
CA GLU A 89 -19.28 35.13 -0.43
C GLU A 89 -20.55 35.49 -1.22
N HIS A 90 -20.38 36.34 -2.23
CA HIS A 90 -21.46 36.72 -3.13
C HIS A 90 -21.56 35.71 -4.28
N VAL A 91 -22.67 35.01 -4.32
CA VAL A 91 -22.93 33.93 -5.27
C VAL A 91 -24.05 34.31 -6.22
N VAL A 92 -23.82 34.13 -7.52
CA VAL A 92 -24.79 34.39 -8.57
C VAL A 92 -25.23 33.07 -9.18
N VAL A 93 -26.53 32.78 -9.05
CA VAL A 93 -27.18 31.65 -9.72
C VAL A 93 -27.65 32.10 -11.09
N ARG A 94 -27.18 31.42 -12.14
CA ARG A 94 -27.60 31.68 -13.53
C ARG A 94 -28.40 30.52 -14.08
N ARG A 95 -29.28 30.81 -15.02
CA ARG A 95 -30.04 29.81 -15.78
C ARG A 95 -29.45 29.66 -17.17
N LEU A 96 -29.15 28.41 -17.55
CA LEU A 96 -28.80 28.04 -18.92
C LEU A 96 -30.06 27.67 -19.71
N ALA A 97 -29.90 27.51 -21.02
CA ALA A 97 -30.96 26.98 -21.87
C ALA A 97 -31.43 25.60 -21.38
N VAL A 98 -32.74 25.34 -21.50
CA VAL A 98 -33.33 24.04 -21.17
C VAL A 98 -32.68 22.96 -22.04
N HIS A 99 -32.21 21.89 -21.41
CA HIS A 99 -31.52 20.79 -22.09
C HIS A 99 -32.28 19.48 -21.85
N GLY A 100 -32.82 18.88 -22.92
CA GLY A 100 -33.56 17.61 -22.83
C GLY A 100 -34.75 17.63 -21.87
N GLY A 101 -35.47 18.75 -21.77
CA GLY A 101 -36.60 18.93 -20.85
C GLY A 101 -36.22 19.30 -19.41
N VAL A 102 -34.91 19.45 -19.11
CA VAL A 102 -34.38 19.73 -17.77
C VAL A 102 -33.96 21.20 -17.66
N LYS A 103 -34.26 21.83 -16.52
CA LYS A 103 -33.75 23.17 -16.19
C LYS A 103 -32.32 23.05 -15.68
N VAL A 104 -31.40 23.82 -16.23
CA VAL A 104 -29.99 23.80 -15.79
C VAL A 104 -29.65 25.15 -15.17
N LEU A 105 -29.17 25.11 -13.94
CA LEU A 105 -28.68 26.26 -13.18
C LEU A 105 -27.17 26.15 -12.98
N THR A 106 -26.47 27.27 -13.04
CA THR A 106 -25.06 27.36 -12.65
C THR A 106 -24.90 28.24 -11.42
N ILE A 107 -23.98 27.85 -10.53
CA ILE A 107 -23.61 28.61 -9.33
C ILE A 107 -22.22 29.19 -9.55
N GLY A 108 -22.13 30.53 -9.64
CA GLY A 108 -20.88 31.24 -9.85
C GLY A 108 -20.54 32.16 -8.68
N ALA A 109 -19.26 32.20 -8.32
CA ALA A 109 -18.69 33.13 -7.36
C ALA A 109 -17.35 33.65 -7.91
N PRO A 110 -17.06 34.97 -7.87
CA PRO A 110 -15.81 35.52 -8.38
C PRO A 110 -14.58 34.82 -7.79
N GLY A 111 -13.65 34.35 -8.64
CA GLY A 111 -12.41 33.69 -8.21
C GLY A 111 -12.50 32.20 -7.88
N TRP A 112 -13.71 31.61 -7.80
CA TRP A 112 -13.88 30.21 -7.39
C TRP A 112 -13.94 29.22 -8.56
N PHE A 113 -14.82 29.48 -9.54
CA PHE A 113 -15.19 28.49 -10.57
C PHE A 113 -14.72 28.82 -12.00
N ASP A 114 -14.03 29.94 -12.20
CA ASP A 114 -13.50 30.34 -13.52
C ASP A 114 -12.28 29.49 -13.94
N ARG A 115 -12.55 28.23 -14.30
CA ARG A 115 -11.55 27.21 -14.66
C ARG A 115 -11.92 26.54 -15.98
N SER A 116 -10.91 26.14 -16.75
CA SER A 116 -11.07 25.40 -18.01
C SER A 116 -11.42 23.92 -17.79
N THR A 117 -11.01 23.34 -16.67
CA THR A 117 -11.34 21.97 -16.27
C THR A 117 -12.10 22.00 -14.94
N PRO A 118 -13.20 21.23 -14.77
CA PRO A 118 -14.00 21.23 -13.54
C PRO A 118 -13.21 20.95 -12.26
N TYR A 119 -12.35 19.93 -12.28
CA TYR A 119 -11.43 19.51 -11.21
C TYR A 119 -10.47 18.42 -11.74
N GLY A 120 -9.29 18.29 -11.13
CA GLY A 120 -8.32 17.22 -11.39
C GLY A 120 -8.38 16.07 -10.38
N TYR A 121 -7.83 14.91 -10.74
CA TYR A 121 -7.78 13.74 -9.85
C TYR A 121 -6.70 13.80 -8.76
N GLN A 122 -5.81 14.81 -8.83
CA GLN A 122 -4.82 15.17 -7.82
C GLN A 122 -5.12 16.53 -7.16
N ASP A 123 -6.21 17.19 -7.55
CA ASP A 123 -6.58 18.48 -6.96
C ASP A 123 -7.10 18.26 -5.55
N HIS A 124 -6.36 18.73 -4.55
CA HIS A 124 -6.80 18.82 -3.15
C HIS A 124 -7.72 20.03 -2.89
N ASP A 125 -8.28 20.63 -3.95
CA ASP A 125 -9.01 21.88 -3.88
C ASP A 125 -10.48 21.66 -3.51
N VAL A 126 -10.71 21.42 -2.22
CA VAL A 126 -12.02 21.05 -1.65
C VAL A 126 -12.91 22.27 -1.38
N LEU A 127 -12.32 23.45 -1.15
CA LEU A 127 -13.06 24.66 -0.74
C LEU A 127 -14.09 25.18 -1.76
N PRO A 128 -13.83 25.18 -3.09
CA PRO A 128 -14.85 25.55 -4.07
C PRO A 128 -16.12 24.68 -3.96
N PHE A 129 -15.96 23.41 -3.62
CA PHE A 129 -17.05 22.46 -3.48
C PHE A 129 -17.77 22.55 -2.12
N VAL A 130 -17.08 23.04 -1.08
CA VAL A 130 -17.71 23.48 0.17
C VAL A 130 -18.64 24.67 -0.10
N LEU A 131 -18.14 25.72 -0.78
CA LEU A 131 -18.96 26.88 -1.16
C LEU A 131 -20.13 26.49 -2.06
N PHE A 132 -19.88 25.65 -3.07
CA PHE A 132 -20.92 25.13 -3.96
C PHE A 132 -22.01 24.37 -3.19
N SER A 133 -21.63 23.51 -2.24
CA SER A 133 -22.60 22.75 -1.43
C SER A 133 -23.48 23.66 -0.57
N LEU A 134 -22.90 24.67 0.08
CA LEU A 134 -23.66 25.67 0.85
C LEU A 134 -24.61 26.47 -0.05
N ALA A 135 -24.16 26.82 -1.26
CA ALA A 135 -24.96 27.52 -2.25
C ALA A 135 -26.15 26.68 -2.73
N VAL A 136 -25.97 25.36 -2.91
CA VAL A 136 -27.04 24.42 -3.29
C VAL A 136 -28.12 24.34 -2.21
N SER A 137 -27.75 24.15 -0.94
CA SER A 137 -28.70 24.13 0.18
C SER A 137 -29.45 25.46 0.32
N THR A 138 -28.73 26.57 0.18
CA THR A 138 -29.33 27.92 0.24
C THR A 138 -30.29 28.17 -0.93
N LEU A 139 -29.91 27.77 -2.14
CA LEU A 139 -30.79 27.80 -3.32
C LEU A 139 -32.06 26.98 -3.08
N ALA A 140 -31.96 25.79 -2.50
CA ALA A 140 -33.12 24.96 -2.16
C ALA A 140 -34.06 25.66 -1.16
N ALA A 141 -33.50 26.31 -0.13
CA ALA A 141 -34.26 27.01 0.91
C ALA A 141 -34.94 28.29 0.38
N ARG A 142 -34.27 29.02 -0.52
CA ARG A 142 -34.75 30.28 -1.11
C ARG A 142 -35.64 30.10 -2.33
N SER A 143 -35.70 28.89 -2.88
CA SER A 143 -36.53 28.59 -4.05
C SER A 143 -38.01 28.83 -3.76
N PRO A 144 -38.75 29.58 -4.60
CA PRO A 144 -40.19 29.86 -4.40
C PRO A 144 -41.04 28.59 -4.28
N ARG A 145 -40.62 27.52 -4.96
CA ARG A 145 -41.15 26.17 -4.80
C ARG A 145 -40.00 25.29 -4.34
N ARG A 146 -39.96 24.99 -3.04
CA ARG A 146 -38.96 24.08 -2.46
C ARG A 146 -38.98 22.73 -3.17
N PRO A 147 -37.81 22.10 -3.38
CA PRO A 147 -37.74 20.77 -3.94
C PRO A 147 -38.40 19.76 -2.99
N ASP A 148 -38.99 18.71 -3.56
CA ASP A 148 -39.45 17.57 -2.76
C ASP A 148 -38.27 16.66 -2.40
N VAL A 149 -37.26 16.60 -3.28
CA VAL A 149 -36.01 15.85 -3.10
C VAL A 149 -34.81 16.63 -3.60
N ILE A 150 -33.70 16.57 -2.86
CA ILE A 150 -32.36 16.96 -3.33
C ILE A 150 -31.57 15.67 -3.58
N HIS A 151 -31.02 15.53 -4.78
CA HIS A 151 -30.12 14.44 -5.13
C HIS A 151 -28.71 14.99 -5.30
N ALA A 152 -27.83 14.69 -4.34
CA ALA A 152 -26.42 15.05 -4.33
C ALA A 152 -25.57 13.90 -4.88
N ASN A 153 -24.58 14.21 -5.73
CA ASN A 153 -23.70 13.26 -6.38
C ASN A 153 -22.23 13.49 -6.01
N ASP A 154 -21.57 12.43 -5.52
CA ASP A 154 -20.16 12.39 -5.14
C ASP A 154 -19.72 13.41 -4.07
N TRP A 155 -18.44 13.32 -3.70
CA TRP A 155 -17.82 14.13 -2.65
C TRP A 155 -18.01 15.64 -2.85
N HIS A 156 -18.05 16.12 -4.10
CA HIS A 156 -18.25 17.53 -4.45
C HIS A 156 -19.52 18.15 -3.86
N THR A 157 -20.53 17.32 -3.61
CA THR A 157 -21.82 17.74 -3.07
C THR A 157 -22.12 17.10 -1.71
N GLY A 158 -21.14 16.41 -1.12
CA GLY A 158 -21.33 15.66 0.12
C GLY A 158 -21.70 16.53 1.32
N LEU A 159 -21.29 17.80 1.35
CA LEU A 159 -21.70 18.74 2.40
C LEU A 159 -23.18 19.12 2.32
N VAL A 160 -23.82 19.04 1.15
CA VAL A 160 -25.24 19.40 0.98
C VAL A 160 -26.11 18.66 1.98
N ALA A 161 -25.85 17.35 2.18
CA ALA A 161 -26.65 16.55 3.09
C ALA A 161 -26.52 17.01 4.55
N GLN A 162 -25.29 17.31 5.01
CA GLN A 162 -25.07 17.80 6.36
C GLN A 162 -25.68 19.20 6.54
N ASP A 163 -25.43 20.12 5.62
CA ASP A 163 -25.90 21.50 5.73
C ASP A 163 -27.44 21.60 5.70
N VAL A 164 -28.11 20.75 4.91
CA VAL A 164 -29.58 20.64 4.92
C VAL A 164 -30.11 20.16 6.28
N ARG A 165 -29.35 19.36 7.05
CA ARG A 165 -29.78 18.75 8.31
C ARG A 165 -29.36 19.54 9.56
N GLU A 166 -28.17 20.12 9.54
CA GLU A 166 -27.55 20.79 10.69
C GLU A 166 -27.38 22.31 10.46
N GLY A 167 -27.38 22.77 9.21
CA GLY A 167 -27.10 24.15 8.81
C GLY A 167 -28.21 25.16 9.09
N PRO A 168 -28.05 26.41 8.61
CA PRO A 168 -28.90 27.55 8.96
C PRO A 168 -30.33 27.44 8.44
N HIS A 169 -30.56 26.60 7.42
CA HIS A 169 -31.87 26.41 6.79
C HIS A 169 -32.54 25.09 7.15
N ARG A 170 -32.03 24.35 8.15
CA ARG A 170 -32.54 23.02 8.53
C ARG A 170 -34.05 22.96 8.75
N ASP A 171 -34.64 24.00 9.37
CA ASP A 171 -36.07 24.01 9.69
C ASP A 171 -36.92 24.22 8.42
N LEU A 172 -36.42 24.98 7.45
CA LEU A 172 -37.09 25.19 6.15
C LEU A 172 -37.00 23.97 5.23
N LEU A 173 -35.98 23.13 5.44
CA LEU A 173 -35.67 21.97 4.61
C LEU A 173 -35.94 20.63 5.33
N ALA A 174 -36.55 20.67 6.52
CA ALA A 174 -36.79 19.48 7.36
C ALA A 174 -37.61 18.40 6.64
N ASP A 175 -38.54 18.81 5.79
CA ASP A 175 -39.45 17.93 5.02
C ASP A 175 -38.90 17.52 3.64
N VAL A 176 -37.69 17.96 3.27
CA VAL A 176 -37.07 17.66 1.97
C VAL A 176 -36.31 16.34 2.07
N GLY A 177 -36.59 15.40 1.16
CA GLY A 177 -35.86 14.15 1.04
C GLY A 177 -34.45 14.34 0.47
N LEU A 178 -33.47 13.59 0.97
CA LEU A 178 -32.08 13.62 0.52
C LEU A 178 -31.66 12.27 -0.05
N VAL A 179 -31.22 12.25 -1.31
CA VAL A 179 -30.57 11.10 -1.93
C VAL A 179 -29.11 11.44 -2.22
N PHE A 180 -28.20 10.54 -1.87
CA PHE A 180 -26.77 10.74 -2.11
C PHE A 180 -26.17 9.58 -2.90
N THR A 181 -25.68 9.83 -4.12
CA THR A 181 -25.04 8.80 -4.96
C THR A 181 -23.52 8.86 -4.89
N ILE A 182 -22.90 7.72 -4.59
CA ILE A 182 -21.47 7.45 -4.67
C ILE A 182 -21.16 6.87 -6.06
N HIS A 183 -20.48 7.63 -6.91
CA HIS A 183 -20.01 7.17 -8.22
C HIS A 183 -18.57 6.65 -8.14
N ASN A 184 -17.75 7.20 -7.25
CA ASN A 184 -16.39 6.71 -7.03
C ASN A 184 -15.89 6.93 -5.59
N MET A 185 -15.76 5.84 -4.83
CA MET A 185 -15.33 5.86 -3.42
C MET A 185 -13.87 6.30 -3.21
N ALA A 186 -13.03 6.21 -4.25
CA ALA A 186 -11.62 6.58 -4.14
C ALA A 186 -11.41 8.10 -3.96
N TYR A 187 -12.38 8.93 -4.38
CA TYR A 187 -12.30 10.39 -4.26
C TYR A 187 -13.26 10.88 -3.19
N GLN A 188 -12.71 11.39 -2.08
CA GLN A 188 -13.50 11.63 -0.88
C GLN A 188 -13.68 13.10 -0.49
N GLY A 189 -12.80 13.99 -0.98
CA GLY A 189 -12.78 15.39 -0.55
C GLY A 189 -12.48 15.54 0.94
N PRO A 190 -11.26 15.24 1.40
CA PRO A 190 -10.92 15.32 2.82
C PRO A 190 -11.07 16.76 3.35
N VAL A 191 -11.65 16.91 4.54
CA VAL A 191 -11.82 18.20 5.21
C VAL A 191 -11.36 18.09 6.66
N GLY A 192 -11.01 19.22 7.28
CA GLY A 192 -10.46 19.25 8.64
C GLY A 192 -11.03 20.38 9.48
N ALA A 193 -10.43 20.61 10.65
CA ALA A 193 -10.90 21.60 11.63
C ALA A 193 -11.05 23.02 11.06
N SER A 194 -10.19 23.41 10.10
CA SER A 194 -10.29 24.71 9.42
C SER A 194 -11.57 24.83 8.58
N THR A 195 -11.99 23.77 7.90
CA THR A 195 -13.26 23.75 7.17
C THR A 195 -14.46 23.73 8.14
N ASP A 196 -14.33 23.01 9.26
CA ASP A 196 -15.38 22.98 10.29
C ASP A 196 -15.61 24.35 10.92
N GLU A 197 -14.54 25.08 11.23
CA GLU A 197 -14.60 26.45 11.72
C GLU A 197 -15.19 27.39 10.64
N LEU A 198 -14.78 27.21 9.39
CA LEU A 198 -15.25 28.01 8.26
C LEU A 198 -16.76 27.93 8.06
N ILE A 199 -17.36 26.73 8.19
CA ILE A 199 -18.79 26.53 7.93
C ILE A 199 -19.63 26.45 9.22
N GLY A 200 -19.00 26.37 10.40
CA GLY A 200 -19.68 26.24 11.69
C GLY A 200 -20.32 24.86 11.94
N LEU A 201 -19.91 23.83 11.19
CA LEU A 201 -20.45 22.46 11.28
C LEU A 201 -19.31 21.46 11.50
N SER A 202 -19.18 20.94 12.73
CA SER A 202 -18.08 20.05 13.08
C SER A 202 -18.38 18.58 12.81
N ARG A 203 -17.57 17.94 11.95
CA ARG A 203 -17.57 16.49 11.71
C ARG A 203 -16.20 16.01 11.22
N THR A 204 -15.73 14.91 11.78
CA THR A 204 -14.53 14.22 11.31
C THR A 204 -14.77 13.59 9.94
N GLY A 205 -13.71 13.47 9.13
CA GLY A 205 -13.73 12.74 7.86
C GLY A 205 -13.83 13.64 6.63
N SER A 206 -14.44 13.13 5.58
CA SER A 206 -14.44 13.73 4.24
C SER A 206 -15.81 14.26 3.84
N LEU A 207 -15.89 15.08 2.78
CA LEU A 207 -17.18 15.51 2.23
C LEU A 207 -18.04 14.32 1.81
N LEU A 208 -17.44 13.30 1.19
CA LEU A 208 -18.13 12.06 0.84
C LEU A 208 -18.73 11.37 2.09
N ALA A 209 -17.98 11.28 3.18
CA ALA A 209 -18.45 10.70 4.44
C ALA A 209 -19.66 11.47 5.01
N ARG A 210 -19.65 12.80 4.91
CA ARG A 210 -20.79 13.65 5.31
C ARG A 210 -22.02 13.36 4.45
N GLY A 211 -21.85 13.20 3.13
CA GLY A 211 -22.92 12.82 2.22
C GLY A 211 -23.58 11.50 2.63
N ILE A 212 -22.77 10.46 2.89
CA ILE A 212 -23.24 9.14 3.34
C ILE A 212 -23.95 9.23 4.69
N THR A 213 -23.40 10.00 5.63
CA THR A 213 -23.90 10.07 7.01
C THR A 213 -25.28 10.74 7.09
N PHE A 214 -25.53 11.79 6.31
CA PHE A 214 -26.70 12.66 6.50
C PHE A 214 -27.83 12.49 5.48
N ALA A 215 -27.59 11.79 4.37
CA ALA A 215 -28.64 11.53 3.37
C ALA A 215 -29.75 10.64 3.93
N ASP A 216 -30.97 10.71 3.36
CA ASP A 216 -32.05 9.78 3.73
C ASP A 216 -31.90 8.44 3.03
N GLN A 217 -31.43 8.45 1.79
CA GLN A 217 -31.12 7.25 1.02
C GLN A 217 -29.74 7.42 0.38
N VAL A 218 -28.94 6.36 0.40
CA VAL A 218 -27.60 6.34 -0.21
C VAL A 218 -27.65 5.40 -1.41
N THR A 219 -27.05 5.80 -2.52
CA THR A 219 -27.00 5.01 -3.74
C THR A 219 -25.58 4.83 -4.23
N THR A 220 -25.32 3.74 -4.94
CA THR A 220 -24.14 3.59 -5.77
C THR A 220 -24.51 2.89 -7.08
N VAL A 221 -23.58 2.90 -8.03
CA VAL A 221 -23.87 2.71 -9.46
C VAL A 221 -23.93 1.24 -9.93
N SER A 222 -24.02 0.28 -9.01
CA SER A 222 -24.40 -1.13 -9.25
C SER A 222 -24.59 -1.89 -7.92
N ARG A 223 -25.25 -3.07 -7.91
CA ARG A 223 -25.46 -3.82 -6.65
C ARG A 223 -24.17 -4.50 -6.19
N THR A 224 -23.38 -5.00 -7.12
CA THR A 224 -22.09 -5.64 -6.88
C THR A 224 -21.11 -4.59 -6.37
N HIS A 225 -21.11 -3.39 -6.93
CA HIS A 225 -20.30 -2.31 -6.37
C HIS A 225 -20.75 -1.94 -4.97
N LEU A 226 -22.05 -1.90 -4.65
CA LEU A 226 -22.48 -1.73 -3.25
C LEU A 226 -21.89 -2.82 -2.34
N GLN A 227 -21.98 -4.09 -2.74
CA GLN A 227 -21.40 -5.19 -1.97
C GLN A 227 -19.88 -5.04 -1.81
N GLU A 228 -19.17 -4.67 -2.87
CA GLU A 228 -17.74 -4.38 -2.84
C GLU A 228 -17.44 -3.22 -1.87
N LEU A 229 -18.16 -2.09 -1.97
CA LEU A 229 -17.96 -0.91 -1.13
C LEU A 229 -18.21 -1.14 0.36
N LEU A 230 -19.03 -2.14 0.71
CA LEU A 230 -19.24 -2.55 2.10
C LEU A 230 -18.04 -3.32 2.66
N THR A 231 -17.09 -3.74 1.82
CA THR A 231 -15.85 -4.40 2.21
C THR A 231 -14.69 -3.40 2.36
N PRO A 232 -13.72 -3.67 3.24
CA PRO A 232 -12.52 -2.84 3.38
C PRO A 232 -11.74 -2.62 2.08
N ALA A 233 -11.61 -3.69 1.29
CA ALA A 233 -10.81 -3.71 0.06
C ALA A 233 -11.27 -2.68 -1.00
N TYR A 234 -12.55 -2.28 -1.00
CA TYR A 234 -13.10 -1.33 -1.98
C TYR A 234 -13.74 -0.09 -1.35
N GLY A 235 -14.06 -0.12 -0.05
CA GLY A 235 -14.72 0.99 0.64
C GLY A 235 -13.82 2.19 0.96
N ALA A 236 -12.52 2.12 0.66
CA ALA A 236 -11.54 3.20 0.85
C ALA A 236 -11.59 3.88 2.24
N GLY A 237 -11.82 3.10 3.31
CA GLY A 237 -11.96 3.62 4.67
C GLY A 237 -13.33 4.23 5.05
N LEU A 238 -14.31 4.24 4.14
CA LEU A 238 -15.71 4.65 4.43
C LEU A 238 -16.71 3.48 4.45
N HIS A 239 -16.24 2.24 4.34
CA HIS A 239 -17.10 1.05 4.35
C HIS A 239 -17.95 0.97 5.62
N ASP A 240 -17.43 1.36 6.79
CA ASP A 240 -18.21 1.33 8.04
C ASP A 240 -19.28 2.42 8.08
N VAL A 241 -18.96 3.62 7.61
CA VAL A 241 -19.94 4.70 7.44
C VAL A 241 -21.07 4.23 6.51
N LEU A 242 -20.75 3.52 5.43
CA LEU A 242 -21.74 2.97 4.51
C LEU A 242 -22.49 1.75 5.09
N ARG A 243 -21.82 0.85 5.83
CA ARG A 243 -22.45 -0.29 6.52
C ARG A 243 -23.45 0.16 7.58
N ALA A 244 -23.14 1.23 8.31
CA ALA A 244 -24.08 1.85 9.26
C ALA A 244 -25.36 2.34 8.57
N ARG A 245 -25.29 2.61 7.26
CA ARG A 245 -26.40 3.02 6.40
C ARG A 245 -26.92 1.90 5.49
N ARG A 246 -26.52 0.64 5.70
CA ARG A 246 -26.81 -0.47 4.76
C ARG A 246 -28.30 -0.64 4.42
N ASP A 247 -29.18 -0.39 5.39
CA ASP A 247 -30.63 -0.57 5.23
C ASP A 247 -31.24 0.55 4.37
N ASP A 248 -30.53 1.67 4.23
CA ASP A 248 -30.85 2.82 3.37
C ASP A 248 -29.98 2.88 2.09
N ALA A 249 -29.09 1.90 1.88
CA ALA A 249 -28.10 1.89 0.81
C ALA A 249 -28.54 0.99 -0.36
N HIS A 250 -28.49 1.52 -1.59
CA HIS A 250 -29.00 0.84 -2.78
C HIS A 250 -27.99 0.84 -3.92
N GLY A 251 -27.85 -0.29 -4.61
CA GLY A 251 -27.11 -0.37 -5.86
C GLY A 251 -28.05 -0.24 -7.05
N ILE A 252 -27.94 0.85 -7.82
CA ILE A 252 -28.72 1.10 -9.03
C ILE A 252 -27.75 1.22 -10.20
N LEU A 253 -27.79 0.25 -11.11
CA LEU A 253 -26.91 0.22 -12.28
C LEU A 253 -27.18 1.44 -13.19
N ASN A 254 -26.13 2.12 -13.65
CA ASN A 254 -26.30 3.23 -14.60
C ASN A 254 -26.78 2.74 -15.97
N GLY A 255 -27.52 3.60 -16.67
CA GLY A 255 -27.88 3.38 -18.06
C GLY A 255 -26.91 4.03 -19.05
N VAL A 256 -27.12 3.74 -20.33
CA VAL A 256 -26.52 4.42 -21.48
C VAL A 256 -27.59 5.30 -22.14
N ASP A 257 -27.24 6.53 -22.49
CA ASP A 257 -28.13 7.39 -23.26
C ASP A 257 -28.08 6.98 -24.74
N TYR A 258 -29.01 6.13 -25.18
CA TYR A 258 -29.08 5.70 -26.59
C TYR A 258 -29.52 6.79 -27.56
N THR A 259 -29.90 7.99 -27.08
CA THR A 259 -30.07 9.15 -27.98
C THR A 259 -28.73 9.75 -28.39
N ASP A 260 -27.70 9.57 -27.56
CA ASP A 260 -26.33 10.02 -27.82
C ASP A 260 -25.44 8.87 -28.33
N PHE A 261 -25.55 7.68 -27.74
CA PHE A 261 -24.79 6.48 -28.10
C PHE A 261 -25.61 5.51 -28.95
N SER A 262 -25.80 5.84 -30.23
CA SER A 262 -26.54 5.00 -31.19
C SER A 262 -25.78 4.91 -32.52
N PRO A 263 -25.36 3.72 -32.98
CA PRO A 263 -24.69 3.60 -34.27
C PRO A 263 -25.57 3.98 -35.47
N GLU A 264 -26.89 4.01 -35.30
CA GLU A 264 -27.83 4.45 -36.33
C GLU A 264 -27.77 5.97 -36.55
N SER A 265 -27.50 6.76 -35.50
CA SER A 265 -27.58 8.23 -35.55
C SER A 265 -26.30 8.97 -35.14
N ASP A 266 -25.27 8.28 -34.67
CA ASP A 266 -24.04 8.89 -34.15
C ASP A 266 -23.31 9.71 -35.24
N PRO A 267 -23.16 11.03 -35.05
CA PRO A 267 -22.55 11.92 -36.03
C PRO A 267 -21.04 11.77 -36.18
N TRP A 268 -20.38 11.10 -35.24
CA TRP A 268 -18.94 10.89 -35.26
C TRP A 268 -18.52 9.70 -36.13
N LEU A 269 -19.47 8.85 -36.53
CA LEU A 269 -19.16 7.66 -37.33
C LEU A 269 -19.02 8.00 -38.81
N PRO A 270 -17.88 7.62 -39.44
CA PRO A 270 -17.75 7.68 -40.91
C PRO A 270 -18.84 6.89 -41.64
N SER A 271 -19.29 5.77 -41.05
CA SER A 271 -20.40 4.97 -41.56
C SER A 271 -21.34 4.59 -40.42
N ARG A 272 -22.52 5.20 -40.42
CA ARG A 272 -23.64 4.80 -39.54
C ARG A 272 -24.24 3.49 -40.01
N TYR A 273 -24.88 2.74 -39.10
CA TYR A 273 -25.49 1.47 -39.45
C TYR A 273 -26.75 1.15 -38.65
N ASP A 274 -27.83 0.83 -39.38
CA ASP A 274 -29.08 0.25 -38.89
C ASP A 274 -29.40 -1.04 -39.68
N GLY A 275 -29.61 -2.17 -39.01
CA GLY A 275 -29.91 -3.47 -39.68
C GLY A 275 -28.82 -4.04 -40.61
N THR A 276 -27.78 -3.26 -40.96
CA THR A 276 -26.65 -3.58 -41.87
C THR A 276 -25.31 -3.49 -41.14
N PHE A 277 -25.32 -3.72 -39.82
CA PHE A 277 -24.19 -3.46 -38.91
C PHE A 277 -22.86 -4.08 -39.36
N ILE A 278 -22.88 -5.23 -40.05
CA ILE A 278 -21.65 -5.88 -40.54
C ILE A 278 -20.87 -4.97 -41.50
N VAL A 279 -21.57 -4.33 -42.45
CA VAL A 279 -20.94 -3.46 -43.45
C VAL A 279 -20.44 -2.17 -42.78
N GLY A 280 -21.29 -1.54 -41.98
CA GLY A 280 -20.90 -0.31 -41.26
C GLY A 280 -19.74 -0.55 -40.31
N LYS A 281 -19.74 -1.65 -39.56
CA LYS A 281 -18.65 -2.00 -38.64
C LYS A 281 -17.34 -2.25 -39.39
N ALA A 282 -17.37 -2.93 -40.53
CA ALA A 282 -16.19 -3.15 -41.37
C ALA A 282 -15.61 -1.83 -41.91
N LEU A 283 -16.46 -0.89 -42.34
CA LEU A 283 -16.03 0.44 -42.80
C LEU A 283 -15.42 1.26 -41.64
N ASN A 284 -16.03 1.23 -40.46
CA ASN A 284 -15.49 1.90 -39.29
C ASN A 284 -14.19 1.25 -38.79
N LYS A 285 -14.03 -0.07 -38.91
CA LYS A 285 -12.79 -0.79 -38.61
C LYS A 285 -11.65 -0.34 -39.53
N ALA A 286 -11.92 -0.24 -40.83
CA ALA A 286 -10.95 0.26 -41.80
C ALA A 286 -10.56 1.72 -41.49
N ALA A 287 -11.53 2.56 -41.11
CA ALA A 287 -11.26 3.94 -40.70
C ALA A 287 -10.42 4.01 -39.41
N LEU A 288 -10.68 3.14 -38.43
CA LEU A 288 -9.88 3.05 -37.20
C LEU A 288 -8.45 2.54 -37.47
N GLN A 289 -8.29 1.53 -38.32
CA GLN A 289 -6.98 1.05 -38.76
C GLN A 289 -6.19 2.16 -39.45
N SER A 290 -6.84 2.93 -40.33
CA SER A 290 -6.23 4.08 -40.98
C SER A 290 -5.83 5.17 -39.99
N ALA A 291 -6.69 5.48 -39.01
CA ALA A 291 -6.40 6.50 -38.00
C ALA A 291 -5.22 6.10 -37.10
N GLY A 292 -5.05 4.81 -36.81
CA GLY A 292 -3.95 4.25 -36.02
C GLY A 292 -2.71 3.85 -36.82
N ALA A 293 -2.65 4.11 -38.14
CA ALA A 293 -1.59 3.61 -39.02
C ALA A 293 -1.33 2.10 -38.89
N LEU A 294 -2.41 1.33 -38.67
CA LEU A 294 -2.38 -0.12 -38.56
C LEU A 294 -2.47 -0.77 -39.95
N ASP A 295 -1.94 -1.99 -40.07
CA ASP A 295 -2.06 -2.76 -41.30
C ASP A 295 -3.54 -2.98 -41.66
N PRO A 296 -3.99 -2.59 -42.87
CA PRO A 296 -5.41 -2.68 -43.25
C PRO A 296 -5.79 -4.11 -43.61
N GLN A 297 -5.92 -4.96 -42.58
CA GLN A 297 -6.30 -6.37 -42.71
C GLN A 297 -7.68 -6.61 -42.08
N PRO A 298 -8.75 -6.77 -42.89
CA PRO A 298 -10.11 -6.94 -42.36
C PRO A 298 -10.26 -8.16 -41.45
N GLY A 299 -9.51 -9.24 -41.73
CA GLY A 299 -9.55 -10.49 -40.99
C GLY A 299 -8.79 -10.48 -39.65
N ARG A 300 -7.89 -9.53 -39.39
CA ARG A 300 -7.16 -9.46 -38.11
C ARG A 300 -8.07 -8.92 -37.01
N PRO A 301 -8.15 -9.55 -35.83
CA PRO A 301 -8.99 -9.05 -34.73
C PRO A 301 -8.40 -7.75 -34.19
N LEU A 302 -9.24 -6.72 -34.08
CA LEU A 302 -8.85 -5.40 -33.56
C LEU A 302 -9.38 -5.24 -32.13
N LEU A 303 -8.46 -5.26 -31.16
CA LEU A 303 -8.74 -4.99 -29.75
C LEU A 303 -8.58 -3.50 -29.49
N ALA A 304 -9.40 -2.95 -28.62
CA ALA A 304 -9.25 -1.55 -28.25
C ALA A 304 -9.59 -1.25 -26.79
N MET A 305 -9.02 -0.16 -26.28
CA MET A 305 -9.29 0.37 -24.94
C MET A 305 -9.44 1.88 -25.01
N VAL A 306 -10.56 2.40 -24.50
CA VAL A 306 -10.77 3.84 -24.27
C VAL A 306 -10.89 4.05 -22.77
N ALA A 307 -9.88 4.67 -22.16
CA ALA A 307 -9.84 4.86 -20.72
C ALA A 307 -8.81 5.91 -20.29
N ARG A 308 -9.00 6.47 -19.09
CA ARG A 308 -7.93 7.18 -18.37
C ARG A 308 -6.77 6.21 -18.10
N LEU A 309 -5.54 6.67 -18.29
CA LEU A 309 -4.33 5.86 -18.07
C LEU A 309 -3.92 5.88 -16.60
N VAL A 310 -4.66 5.15 -15.76
CA VAL A 310 -4.44 5.03 -14.29
C VAL A 310 -4.48 3.56 -13.85
N PRO A 311 -3.85 3.16 -12.73
CA PRO A 311 -3.82 1.77 -12.30
C PRO A 311 -5.21 1.17 -12.07
N GLN A 312 -6.19 1.99 -11.65
CA GLN A 312 -7.61 1.61 -11.56
C GLN A 312 -8.11 0.94 -12.85
N LYS A 313 -7.76 1.48 -14.02
CA LYS A 313 -8.25 1.00 -15.32
C LYS A 313 -7.50 -0.23 -15.84
N GLY A 314 -6.57 -0.77 -15.06
CA GLY A 314 -5.84 -1.98 -15.41
C GLY A 314 -4.88 -1.81 -16.58
N VAL A 315 -4.46 -0.58 -16.88
CA VAL A 315 -3.62 -0.25 -18.06
C VAL A 315 -2.29 -1.00 -18.00
N GLY A 316 -1.67 -1.09 -16.81
CA GLY A 316 -0.44 -1.88 -16.63
C GLY A 316 -0.61 -3.37 -16.95
N LEU A 317 -1.83 -3.93 -16.84
CA LEU A 317 -2.10 -5.30 -17.27
C LEU A 317 -2.06 -5.42 -18.79
N VAL A 318 -2.58 -4.42 -19.50
CA VAL A 318 -2.53 -4.34 -20.97
C VAL A 318 -1.10 -4.14 -21.43
N CYS A 319 -0.34 -3.20 -20.85
CA CYS A 319 1.06 -2.95 -21.20
C CYS A 319 1.90 -4.24 -21.17
N ARG A 320 1.73 -5.08 -20.13
CA ARG A 320 2.43 -6.37 -20.02
C ARG A 320 1.88 -7.47 -20.94
N ALA A 321 0.69 -7.29 -21.50
CA ALA A 321 0.06 -8.26 -22.39
C ALA A 321 0.28 -7.94 -23.87
N VAL A 322 0.71 -6.72 -24.23
CA VAL A 322 0.73 -6.25 -25.63
C VAL A 322 1.43 -7.22 -26.56
N ASP A 323 2.67 -7.61 -26.25
CA ASP A 323 3.47 -8.49 -27.11
C ASP A 323 2.73 -9.83 -27.34
N ALA A 324 2.21 -10.43 -26.27
CA ALA A 324 1.45 -11.67 -26.33
C ALA A 324 0.09 -11.54 -27.06
N LEU A 325 -0.51 -10.34 -27.09
CA LEU A 325 -1.72 -10.07 -27.90
C LEU A 325 -1.36 -9.99 -29.39
N VAL A 326 -0.26 -9.32 -29.74
CA VAL A 326 0.24 -9.23 -31.12
C VAL A 326 0.63 -10.62 -31.65
N ASP A 327 1.28 -11.45 -30.83
CA ASP A 327 1.63 -12.84 -31.17
C ASP A 327 0.40 -13.70 -31.51
N ARG A 328 -0.79 -13.35 -31.00
CA ARG A 328 -2.07 -14.01 -31.34
C ARG A 328 -2.67 -13.52 -32.66
N GLY A 329 -1.95 -12.68 -33.40
CA GLY A 329 -2.37 -12.06 -34.65
C GLY A 329 -3.29 -10.84 -34.47
N ALA A 330 -3.48 -10.37 -33.24
CA ALA A 330 -4.33 -9.23 -32.95
C ALA A 330 -3.67 -7.89 -33.30
N GLN A 331 -4.50 -6.87 -33.43
CA GLN A 331 -4.11 -5.47 -33.41
C GLN A 331 -4.66 -4.82 -32.12
N LEU A 332 -4.00 -3.77 -31.63
CA LEU A 332 -4.39 -3.06 -30.41
C LEU A 332 -4.43 -1.55 -30.64
N VAL A 333 -5.54 -0.91 -30.28
CA VAL A 333 -5.67 0.56 -30.21
C VAL A 333 -5.95 0.97 -28.76
N VAL A 334 -5.11 1.85 -28.19
CA VAL A 334 -5.38 2.45 -26.89
C VAL A 334 -5.56 3.96 -27.05
N VAL A 335 -6.66 4.50 -26.53
CA VAL A 335 -6.98 5.93 -26.55
C VAL A 335 -7.19 6.43 -25.13
N GLY A 336 -6.43 7.44 -24.74
CA GLY A 336 -6.62 8.12 -23.46
C GLY A 336 -5.39 8.84 -22.95
N THR A 337 -5.59 9.62 -21.89
CA THR A 337 -4.55 10.39 -21.20
C THR A 337 -4.45 9.94 -19.74
N GLY A 338 -3.29 10.12 -19.11
CA GLY A 338 -3.08 9.80 -17.70
C GLY A 338 -1.62 9.77 -17.30
N GLU A 339 -1.24 8.79 -16.48
CA GLU A 339 0.10 8.72 -15.87
C GLU A 339 1.21 8.45 -16.90
N GLN A 340 2.31 9.18 -16.77
CA GLN A 340 3.41 9.17 -17.73
C GLN A 340 4.06 7.79 -17.93
N ARG A 341 4.08 6.94 -16.89
CA ARG A 341 4.59 5.55 -16.99
C ARG A 341 3.82 4.74 -18.03
N TYR A 342 2.49 4.82 -18.04
CA TYR A 342 1.68 4.06 -18.99
C TYR A 342 1.75 4.66 -20.39
N THR A 343 1.78 5.99 -20.48
CA THR A 343 2.06 6.69 -21.74
C THR A 343 3.39 6.21 -22.35
N ARG A 344 4.45 6.13 -21.55
CA ARG A 344 5.77 5.64 -22.00
C ARG A 344 5.70 4.17 -22.45
N ASP A 345 5.10 3.30 -21.66
CA ASP A 345 5.00 1.87 -21.97
C ASP A 345 4.19 1.61 -23.24
N LEU A 346 3.07 2.32 -23.42
CA LEU A 346 2.21 2.21 -24.62
C LEU A 346 2.89 2.80 -25.86
N ARG A 347 3.62 3.91 -25.73
CA ARG A 347 4.46 4.44 -26.83
C ARG A 347 5.55 3.46 -27.22
N ALA A 348 6.25 2.89 -26.24
CA ALA A 348 7.28 1.88 -26.49
C ALA A 348 6.68 0.65 -27.18
N ALA A 349 5.51 0.17 -26.73
CA ALA A 349 4.83 -0.95 -27.34
C ALA A 349 4.37 -0.65 -28.79
N ALA A 350 3.85 0.55 -29.06
CA ALA A 350 3.51 0.99 -30.42
C ALA A 350 4.74 1.05 -31.34
N ALA A 351 5.88 1.54 -30.81
CA ALA A 351 7.14 1.58 -31.56
C ALA A 351 7.73 0.18 -31.82
N ARG A 352 7.57 -0.77 -30.88
CA ARG A 352 8.01 -2.17 -31.05
C ARG A 352 7.15 -2.94 -32.04
N HIS A 353 5.87 -2.59 -32.19
CA HIS A 353 4.89 -3.30 -33.01
C HIS A 353 4.22 -2.38 -34.05
N PRO A 354 5.00 -1.79 -34.97
CA PRO A 354 4.44 -0.91 -36.02
C PRO A 354 3.43 -1.70 -36.88
N GLY A 355 2.33 -1.06 -37.26
CA GLY A 355 1.24 -1.69 -38.02
C GLY A 355 0.32 -2.62 -37.20
N ALA A 356 0.67 -2.94 -35.94
CA ALA A 356 -0.13 -3.78 -35.06
C ALA A 356 -0.62 -3.08 -33.78
N VAL A 357 0.11 -2.09 -33.27
CA VAL A 357 -0.25 -1.37 -32.04
C VAL A 357 -0.27 0.14 -32.30
N ALA A 358 -1.36 0.79 -31.89
CA ALA A 358 -1.53 2.25 -31.95
C ALA A 358 -1.90 2.80 -30.58
N PHE A 359 -1.24 3.89 -30.18
CA PHE A 359 -1.55 4.62 -28.96
C PHE A 359 -1.82 6.09 -29.28
N HIS A 360 -3.01 6.57 -28.89
CA HIS A 360 -3.41 7.97 -29.04
C HIS A 360 -3.58 8.60 -27.66
N GLU A 361 -2.61 9.45 -27.28
CA GLU A 361 -2.68 10.25 -26.06
C GLU A 361 -3.62 11.46 -26.26
N ALA A 362 -4.91 11.19 -26.27
CA ALA A 362 -5.94 12.20 -26.52
C ALA A 362 -7.20 11.94 -25.70
N SER A 363 -7.95 13.02 -25.43
CA SER A 363 -9.32 12.98 -24.91
C SER A 363 -10.27 13.45 -26.03
N ASP A 364 -10.29 12.69 -27.13
CA ASP A 364 -11.07 12.99 -28.34
C ASP A 364 -12.33 12.12 -28.40
N GLU A 365 -13.50 12.75 -28.34
CA GLU A 365 -14.80 12.06 -28.39
C GLU A 365 -15.04 11.35 -29.73
N GLY A 366 -14.66 11.98 -30.84
CA GLY A 366 -14.84 11.41 -32.17
C GLY A 366 -14.01 10.14 -32.37
N LEU A 367 -12.76 10.15 -31.93
CA LEU A 367 -11.90 8.97 -31.93
C LEU A 367 -12.43 7.88 -30.98
N ALA A 368 -12.95 8.25 -29.80
CA ALA A 368 -13.58 7.29 -28.89
C ALA A 368 -14.82 6.62 -29.52
N ARG A 369 -15.70 7.37 -30.20
CA ARG A 369 -16.85 6.82 -30.95
C ARG A 369 -16.39 5.90 -32.07
N LEU A 370 -15.35 6.30 -32.80
CA LEU A 370 -14.76 5.46 -33.83
C LEU A 370 -14.18 4.17 -33.26
N VAL A 371 -13.55 4.20 -32.07
CA VAL A 371 -13.10 2.99 -31.37
C VAL A 371 -14.27 2.06 -31.05
N TYR A 372 -15.36 2.58 -30.47
CA TYR A 372 -16.54 1.75 -30.17
C TYR A 372 -17.14 1.14 -31.43
N ALA A 373 -17.19 1.87 -32.55
CA ALA A 373 -17.72 1.36 -33.79
C ALA A 373 -16.76 0.41 -34.53
N GLY A 374 -15.46 0.70 -34.55
CA GLY A 374 -14.49 0.05 -35.42
C GLY A 374 -13.73 -1.12 -34.79
N SER A 375 -13.69 -1.25 -33.47
CA SER A 375 -13.04 -2.39 -32.82
C SER A 375 -13.92 -3.65 -32.82
N ASP A 376 -13.28 -4.82 -32.73
CA ASP A 376 -13.97 -6.10 -32.57
C ASP A 376 -14.15 -6.44 -31.09
N LEU A 377 -13.09 -6.21 -30.31
CA LEU A 377 -13.02 -6.52 -28.88
C LEU A 377 -12.70 -5.26 -28.07
N PHE A 378 -13.48 -4.99 -27.03
CA PHE A 378 -13.23 -3.87 -26.11
C PHE A 378 -12.60 -4.38 -24.81
N LEU A 379 -11.39 -3.94 -24.49
CA LEU A 379 -10.68 -4.32 -23.27
C LEU A 379 -11.07 -3.41 -22.11
N ALA A 380 -11.62 -3.98 -21.04
CA ALA A 380 -11.83 -3.31 -19.76
C ALA A 380 -11.26 -4.13 -18.58
N PRO A 381 -9.92 -4.14 -18.40
CA PRO A 381 -9.25 -4.97 -17.39
C PRO A 381 -9.17 -4.30 -16.00
N SER A 382 -10.14 -3.45 -15.65
CA SER A 382 -10.10 -2.60 -14.46
C SER A 382 -9.84 -3.39 -13.16
N ALA A 383 -9.00 -2.82 -12.29
CA ALA A 383 -8.76 -3.33 -10.94
C ALA A 383 -10.02 -3.24 -10.06
N TYR A 384 -10.79 -2.18 -10.25
CA TYR A 384 -12.16 -2.01 -9.74
C TYR A 384 -12.93 -1.10 -10.70
N GLU A 385 -14.23 -1.32 -10.84
CA GLU A 385 -15.06 -0.56 -11.79
C GLU A 385 -16.51 -0.42 -11.28
N PRO A 386 -16.89 0.75 -10.72
CA PRO A 386 -18.19 0.94 -10.09
C PRO A 386 -19.39 0.52 -10.96
N CYS A 387 -19.38 0.94 -12.22
CA CYS A 387 -20.41 0.61 -13.20
C CYS A 387 -19.84 -0.06 -14.45
N GLY A 388 -18.83 0.54 -15.09
CA GLY A 388 -18.28 0.06 -16.35
C GLY A 388 -19.10 0.51 -17.56
N LEU A 389 -19.36 1.81 -17.67
CA LEU A 389 -20.16 2.38 -18.77
C LEU A 389 -19.57 2.13 -20.17
N THR A 390 -18.24 2.14 -20.30
CA THR A 390 -17.56 1.99 -21.61
C THR A 390 -17.77 0.60 -22.24
N PRO A 391 -17.73 -0.53 -21.50
CA PRO A 391 -18.24 -1.82 -21.98
C PRO A 391 -19.69 -1.80 -22.46
N LEU A 392 -20.60 -1.09 -21.78
CA LEU A 392 -22.02 -1.03 -22.17
C LEU A 392 -22.22 -0.24 -23.47
N ILE A 393 -21.44 0.84 -23.65
CA ILE A 393 -21.38 1.57 -24.91
C ILE A 393 -20.83 0.65 -26.00
N ALA A 394 -19.74 -0.08 -25.75
CA ALA A 394 -19.18 -1.02 -26.73
C ALA A 394 -20.20 -2.08 -27.21
N LEU A 395 -21.00 -2.64 -26.30
CA LEU A 395 -22.08 -3.57 -26.64
C LEU A 395 -23.08 -2.97 -27.64
N ARG A 396 -23.50 -1.72 -27.41
CA ARG A 396 -24.44 -1.00 -28.29
C ARG A 396 -23.90 -0.81 -29.72
N TYR A 397 -22.58 -0.75 -29.88
CA TYR A 397 -21.89 -0.63 -31.18
C TYR A 397 -21.40 -1.99 -31.73
N GLY A 398 -21.89 -3.10 -31.17
CA GLY A 398 -21.54 -4.45 -31.61
C GLY A 398 -20.07 -4.82 -31.38
N THR A 399 -19.38 -4.14 -30.48
CA THR A 399 -18.03 -4.46 -30.02
C THR A 399 -18.14 -5.32 -28.77
N VAL A 400 -17.50 -6.49 -28.81
CA VAL A 400 -17.66 -7.49 -27.75
C VAL A 400 -16.67 -7.19 -26.60
N PRO A 401 -17.13 -7.01 -25.35
CA PRO A 401 -16.25 -6.64 -24.27
C PRO A 401 -15.50 -7.85 -23.69
N VAL A 402 -14.22 -7.65 -23.37
CA VAL A 402 -13.38 -8.54 -22.57
C VAL A 402 -13.05 -7.83 -21.27
N VAL A 403 -13.69 -8.27 -20.18
CA VAL A 403 -13.70 -7.53 -18.91
C VAL A 403 -13.17 -8.34 -17.75
N ARG A 404 -12.54 -7.66 -16.78
CA ARG A 404 -12.32 -8.29 -15.48
C ARG A 404 -13.65 -8.35 -14.72
N ARG A 405 -13.94 -9.46 -14.05
CA ARG A 405 -15.17 -9.63 -13.26
C ARG A 405 -15.09 -8.83 -11.94
N THR A 406 -15.48 -7.55 -11.98
CA THR A 406 -15.54 -6.62 -10.82
C THR A 406 -16.62 -5.57 -11.01
N GLY A 407 -17.19 -5.08 -9.90
CA GLY A 407 -18.22 -4.04 -9.85
C GLY A 407 -19.35 -4.26 -10.84
N GLY A 408 -19.78 -3.20 -11.53
CA GLY A 408 -20.92 -3.28 -12.47
C GLY A 408 -20.68 -4.18 -13.68
N MET A 409 -19.42 -4.44 -14.05
CA MET A 409 -19.09 -5.36 -15.16
C MET A 409 -19.40 -6.81 -14.80
N ALA A 410 -19.34 -7.19 -13.53
CA ALA A 410 -19.72 -8.52 -13.06
C ALA A 410 -21.23 -8.76 -13.15
N GLU A 411 -22.05 -7.71 -13.20
CA GLU A 411 -23.51 -7.78 -13.35
C GLU A 411 -23.97 -7.71 -14.80
N THR A 412 -23.22 -6.97 -15.62
CA THR A 412 -23.66 -6.62 -16.99
C THR A 412 -23.10 -7.54 -18.05
N ILE A 413 -21.89 -8.08 -17.88
CA ILE A 413 -21.23 -8.91 -18.90
C ILE A 413 -21.35 -10.38 -18.55
N VAL A 414 -22.36 -11.04 -19.12
CA VAL A 414 -22.50 -12.50 -19.07
C VAL A 414 -21.47 -13.14 -20.00
N ASP A 415 -20.67 -14.06 -19.47
CA ASP A 415 -19.60 -14.73 -20.24
C ASP A 415 -20.18 -15.74 -21.25
N ARG A 416 -19.86 -15.54 -22.54
CA ARG A 416 -20.32 -16.38 -23.65
C ARG A 416 -19.88 -17.84 -23.56
N THR A 417 -18.79 -18.13 -22.87
CA THR A 417 -18.33 -19.52 -22.66
C THR A 417 -19.05 -20.22 -21.52
N GLN A 418 -19.63 -19.46 -20.58
CA GLN A 418 -20.44 -20.00 -19.49
C GLN A 418 -21.91 -20.12 -19.89
N ASP A 419 -22.42 -19.14 -20.63
CA ASP A 419 -23.79 -19.14 -21.16
C ASP A 419 -23.76 -18.79 -22.66
N PRO A 420 -23.80 -19.81 -23.55
CA PRO A 420 -23.83 -19.59 -24.99
C PRO A 420 -25.01 -18.77 -25.52
N ASP A 421 -26.14 -18.81 -24.82
CA ASP A 421 -27.42 -18.24 -25.26
C ASP A 421 -27.69 -16.86 -24.66
N ALA A 422 -27.14 -16.54 -23.49
CA ALA A 422 -27.27 -15.22 -22.87
C ALA A 422 -25.98 -14.39 -22.91
N GLY A 423 -24.83 -15.00 -23.17
CA GLY A 423 -23.54 -14.33 -23.11
C GLY A 423 -23.36 -13.24 -24.16
N VAL A 424 -22.83 -12.10 -23.71
CA VAL A 424 -22.60 -10.89 -24.53
C VAL A 424 -21.14 -10.45 -24.57
N GLY A 425 -20.26 -11.13 -23.82
CA GLY A 425 -18.83 -10.82 -23.76
C GLY A 425 -18.01 -11.95 -23.15
N PHE A 426 -16.78 -11.63 -22.76
CA PHE A 426 -15.86 -12.56 -22.11
C PHE A 426 -15.35 -11.95 -20.81
N THR A 427 -15.34 -12.75 -19.75
CA THR A 427 -14.91 -12.30 -18.42
C THR A 427 -13.63 -13.01 -17.99
N PHE A 428 -12.86 -12.39 -17.12
CA PHE A 428 -11.71 -13.05 -16.49
C PHE A 428 -11.50 -12.64 -15.04
N GLY A 429 -10.78 -13.52 -14.34
CA GLY A 429 -10.23 -13.34 -12.99
C GLY A 429 -9.29 -14.51 -12.68
N PRO A 430 -8.27 -14.36 -11.81
CA PRO A 430 -7.83 -13.16 -11.09
C PRO A 430 -7.11 -12.11 -11.98
N ARG A 431 -6.70 -10.96 -11.42
CA ARG A 431 -6.04 -9.83 -12.13
C ARG A 431 -4.59 -10.18 -12.54
N ARG A 432 -4.42 -11.05 -13.54
CA ARG A 432 -3.12 -11.48 -14.07
C ARG A 432 -3.12 -11.55 -15.60
N VAL A 433 -1.96 -11.34 -16.21
CA VAL A 433 -1.81 -11.28 -17.67
C VAL A 433 -2.34 -12.55 -18.32
N SER A 434 -1.99 -13.71 -17.76
CA SER A 434 -2.44 -15.02 -18.25
C SER A 434 -3.96 -15.22 -18.19
N ALA A 435 -4.68 -14.57 -17.26
CA ALA A 435 -6.14 -14.64 -17.21
C ALA A 435 -6.79 -13.74 -18.28
N LEU A 436 -6.25 -12.54 -18.50
CA LEU A 436 -6.65 -11.65 -19.60
C LEU A 436 -6.44 -12.35 -20.95
N LEU A 437 -5.23 -12.88 -21.19
CA LEU A 437 -4.89 -13.61 -22.41
C LEU A 437 -5.82 -14.82 -22.60
N GLY A 438 -6.13 -15.58 -21.55
CA GLY A 438 -7.07 -16.69 -21.63
C GLY A 438 -8.50 -16.28 -22.00
N ALA A 439 -8.96 -15.08 -21.63
CA ALA A 439 -10.25 -14.56 -22.10
C ALA A 439 -10.20 -14.06 -23.54
N VAL A 440 -9.09 -13.43 -23.94
CA VAL A 440 -8.84 -13.08 -25.34
C VAL A 440 -8.80 -14.34 -26.20
N ASP A 441 -8.16 -15.43 -25.78
CA ASP A 441 -8.09 -16.69 -26.53
C ASP A 441 -9.48 -17.31 -26.75
N ARG A 442 -10.36 -17.26 -25.75
CA ARG A 442 -11.77 -17.68 -25.90
C ARG A 442 -12.51 -16.78 -26.89
N ALA A 443 -12.28 -15.47 -26.83
CA ALA A 443 -12.88 -14.51 -27.75
C ALA A 443 -12.41 -14.72 -29.19
N LEU A 444 -11.12 -14.91 -29.40
CA LEU A 444 -10.51 -15.17 -30.71
C LEU A 444 -10.97 -16.49 -31.32
N THR A 445 -11.28 -17.49 -30.48
CA THR A 445 -11.88 -18.75 -30.94
C THR A 445 -13.24 -18.52 -31.57
N VAL A 446 -14.11 -17.70 -30.95
CA VAL A 446 -15.42 -17.36 -31.52
C VAL A 446 -15.29 -16.41 -32.71
N TYR A 447 -14.33 -15.48 -32.69
CA TYR A 447 -14.07 -14.55 -33.78
C TYR A 447 -13.71 -15.27 -35.10
N ARG A 448 -13.03 -16.42 -35.03
CA ARG A 448 -12.70 -17.25 -36.20
C ARG A 448 -13.92 -17.96 -36.82
N GLU A 449 -15.08 -17.92 -36.17
CA GLU A 449 -16.34 -18.50 -36.62
C GLU A 449 -17.34 -17.39 -36.99
N PRO A 450 -17.38 -16.88 -38.24
CA PRO A 450 -18.09 -15.64 -38.57
C PRO A 450 -19.57 -15.64 -38.23
N SER A 451 -20.26 -16.79 -38.38
CA SER A 451 -21.68 -16.92 -38.04
C SER A 451 -21.93 -16.78 -36.53
N GLN A 452 -21.06 -17.38 -35.71
CA GLN A 452 -21.15 -17.31 -34.25
C GLN A 452 -20.77 -15.93 -33.75
N TRP A 453 -19.71 -15.33 -34.31
CA TRP A 453 -19.30 -13.97 -33.99
C TRP A 453 -20.40 -12.95 -34.28
N GLN A 454 -21.00 -13.01 -35.48
CA GLN A 454 -22.10 -12.11 -35.85
C GLN A 454 -23.34 -12.30 -34.96
N ALA A 455 -23.65 -13.54 -34.55
CA ALA A 455 -24.74 -13.80 -33.63
C ALA A 455 -24.46 -13.17 -32.25
N LEU A 456 -23.21 -13.27 -31.75
CA LEU A 456 -22.78 -12.62 -30.51
C LEU A 456 -22.89 -11.09 -30.60
N GLN A 457 -22.45 -10.49 -31.70
CA GLN A 457 -22.54 -9.04 -31.91
C GLN A 457 -24.00 -8.55 -31.96
N ARG A 458 -24.89 -9.27 -32.65
CA ARG A 458 -26.32 -8.93 -32.66
C ARG A 458 -26.94 -9.01 -31.27
N ARG A 459 -26.55 -10.02 -30.48
CA ARG A 459 -27.01 -10.16 -29.09
C ARG A 459 -26.51 -9.00 -28.23
N ALA A 460 -25.23 -8.63 -28.36
CA ALA A 460 -24.64 -7.48 -27.69
C ALA A 460 -25.41 -6.18 -28.01
N MET A 461 -25.68 -5.90 -29.28
CA MET A 461 -26.40 -4.69 -29.72
C MET A 461 -27.87 -4.65 -29.29
N ALA A 462 -28.51 -5.82 -29.15
CA ALA A 462 -29.91 -5.95 -28.74
C ALA A 462 -30.12 -5.90 -27.23
N THR A 463 -29.05 -5.98 -26.43
CA THR A 463 -29.15 -5.92 -24.97
C THR A 463 -29.43 -4.49 -24.54
N ASP A 464 -30.52 -4.29 -23.80
CA ASP A 464 -30.97 -2.97 -23.37
C ASP A 464 -30.37 -2.58 -22.02
N PHE A 465 -29.47 -1.60 -22.06
CA PHE A 465 -28.92 -0.90 -20.89
C PHE A 465 -29.34 0.58 -20.89
N SER A 466 -30.49 0.93 -21.45
CA SER A 466 -31.00 2.31 -21.45
C SER A 466 -31.32 2.82 -20.04
N TRP A 467 -31.45 4.15 -19.91
CA TRP A 467 -31.80 4.81 -18.65
C TRP A 467 -33.23 4.56 -18.16
N GLU A 468 -34.09 3.92 -18.96
CA GLU A 468 -35.50 3.76 -18.61
C GLU A 468 -35.71 2.99 -17.30
N ARG A 469 -35.03 1.84 -17.15
CA ARG A 469 -35.13 1.03 -15.94
C ARG A 469 -34.49 1.70 -14.72
N PRO A 470 -33.22 2.18 -14.77
CA PRO A 470 -32.61 2.89 -13.64
C PRO A 470 -33.42 4.11 -13.19
N ALA A 471 -33.97 4.90 -14.12
CA ALA A 471 -34.77 6.08 -13.77
C ALA A 471 -36.04 5.73 -12.97
N ARG A 472 -36.69 4.59 -13.25
CA ARG A 472 -37.82 4.10 -12.45
C ARG A 472 -37.39 3.69 -11.05
N GLU A 473 -36.22 3.04 -10.91
CA GLU A 473 -35.66 2.68 -9.60
C GLU A 473 -35.33 3.94 -8.78
N TYR A 474 -34.70 4.96 -9.40
CA TYR A 474 -34.47 6.27 -8.76
C TYR A 474 -35.77 6.99 -8.39
N ALA A 475 -36.78 7.00 -9.27
CA ALA A 475 -38.06 7.65 -9.00
C ALA A 475 -38.79 7.03 -7.79
N ALA A 476 -38.74 5.70 -7.64
CA ALA A 476 -39.26 5.01 -6.47
C ALA A 476 -38.49 5.40 -5.20
N LEU A 477 -37.17 5.51 -5.29
CA LEU A 477 -36.31 5.93 -4.17
C LEU A 477 -36.59 7.37 -3.74
N TYR A 478 -36.79 8.28 -4.70
CA TYR A 478 -37.17 9.68 -4.42
C TYR A 478 -38.52 9.77 -3.70
N ALA A 479 -39.51 8.98 -4.13
CA ALA A 479 -40.81 8.94 -3.46
C ALA A 479 -40.69 8.44 -2.01
N ALA A 480 -39.84 7.42 -1.77
CA ALA A 480 -39.57 6.92 -0.43
C ALA A 480 -38.88 7.96 0.47
N ALA A 481 -37.83 8.61 -0.04
CA ALA A 481 -37.10 9.66 0.68
C ALA A 481 -38.00 10.85 1.05
N ALA A 482 -38.87 11.29 0.13
CA ALA A 482 -39.82 12.38 0.38
C ALA A 482 -40.94 11.98 1.36
N ALA A 483 -41.40 10.72 1.33
CA ALA A 483 -42.47 10.25 2.21
C ALA A 483 -41.99 10.06 3.67
N GLY A 484 -40.77 9.55 3.88
CA GLY A 484 -40.21 9.30 5.22
C GLY A 484 -40.06 10.55 6.10
N ARG A 485 -40.11 11.74 5.51
CA ARG A 485 -40.00 13.02 6.21
C ARG A 485 -41.34 13.65 6.59
N ARG A 486 -42.48 13.17 6.08
CA ARG A 486 -43.82 13.69 6.44
C ARG A 486 -44.31 13.09 7.77
N ARG A 487 -44.25 13.87 8.86
CA ARG A 487 -44.63 13.43 10.24
C ARG A 487 -46.13 13.18 10.46
N PRO A 488 -46.47 12.30 11.43
CA PRO A 488 -47.28 12.69 12.58
C PRO A 488 -46.47 12.61 13.90
N ALA A 489 -46.79 13.51 14.84
CA ALA A 489 -46.02 13.77 16.06
C ALA A 489 -46.35 12.80 17.23
N ALA A 490 -45.35 12.46 18.06
CA ALA A 490 -45.56 12.11 19.47
C ALA A 490 -44.28 12.27 20.31
N VAL A 491 -44.52 12.68 21.56
CA VAL A 491 -43.59 13.05 22.65
C VAL A 491 -43.23 11.82 23.49
N THR A 492 -42.01 11.72 24.02
CA THR A 492 -41.65 10.75 25.07
C THR A 492 -40.92 11.41 26.24
N THR A 493 -41.45 11.20 27.44
CA THR A 493 -40.93 11.61 28.75
C THR A 493 -40.04 10.52 29.37
N ARG A 494 -39.01 10.92 30.12
CA ARG A 494 -38.08 10.05 30.88
C ARG A 494 -38.70 9.57 32.21
N ARG A 495 -38.22 8.41 32.71
CA ARG A 495 -38.53 7.80 34.03
C ARG A 495 -37.25 7.65 34.89
N PRO A 496 -37.32 7.64 36.24
CA PRO A 496 -36.15 7.62 37.13
C PRO A 496 -35.77 6.23 37.69
N GLU A 497 -34.53 6.12 38.19
CA GLU A 497 -33.77 4.93 38.64
C GLU A 497 -34.03 4.47 40.09
N GLU A 498 -33.66 3.21 40.40
CA GLU A 498 -33.72 2.49 41.68
C GLU A 498 -32.32 2.27 42.34
N PRO A 499 -32.21 1.94 43.65
CA PRO A 499 -30.96 2.05 44.43
C PRO A 499 -30.09 0.76 44.49
N ALA A 500 -28.81 0.98 44.83
CA ALA A 500 -27.66 0.06 44.64
C ALA A 500 -27.43 -1.03 45.72
N ALA A 501 -26.84 -2.14 45.28
CA ALA A 501 -26.40 -3.31 46.06
C ALA A 501 -24.92 -3.18 46.53
N PRO A 502 -24.42 -4.04 47.47
CA PRO A 502 -23.10 -3.84 48.10
C PRO A 502 -21.92 -4.02 47.12
N ARG A 503 -20.90 -3.18 47.30
CA ARG A 503 -19.75 -2.99 46.40
C ARG A 503 -18.77 -4.17 46.46
N ARG A 504 -18.55 -4.82 45.31
CA ARG A 504 -17.52 -5.86 45.11
C ARG A 504 -16.16 -5.20 44.83
N LEU A 505 -15.06 -5.95 45.01
CA LEU A 505 -13.74 -5.48 44.59
C LEU A 505 -13.66 -5.48 43.05
N PRO A 506 -13.11 -4.42 42.42
CA PRO A 506 -12.97 -4.37 40.98
C PRO A 506 -11.91 -5.34 40.47
N VAL A 507 -12.09 -5.84 39.25
CA VAL A 507 -11.13 -6.72 38.57
C VAL A 507 -10.02 -5.88 37.93
N PRO A 508 -8.75 -6.07 38.31
CA PRO A 508 -7.64 -5.40 37.64
C PRO A 508 -7.41 -5.98 36.24
N ILE A 509 -7.33 -5.11 35.23
CA ILE A 509 -7.04 -5.48 33.84
C ILE A 509 -5.80 -4.72 33.34
N ALA A 510 -4.86 -5.43 32.71
CA ALA A 510 -3.71 -4.83 32.03
C ALA A 510 -3.89 -4.98 30.52
N LEU A 511 -3.83 -3.86 29.79
CA LEU A 511 -3.88 -3.83 28.34
C LEU A 511 -2.43 -3.83 27.85
N VAL A 512 -2.04 -4.81 27.04
CA VAL A 512 -0.66 -4.95 26.55
C VAL A 512 -0.70 -5.18 25.04
N HIS A 513 -0.12 -4.26 24.29
CA HIS A 513 -0.03 -4.39 22.84
C HIS A 513 1.41 -4.56 22.41
N HIS A 514 1.58 -5.34 21.36
CA HIS A 514 2.84 -5.48 20.66
C HIS A 514 2.70 -4.87 19.28
N ALA A 515 3.49 -3.86 18.96
CA ALA A 515 3.55 -3.29 17.63
C ALA A 515 4.82 -3.79 16.94
N ASN A 516 4.63 -4.56 15.89
CA ASN A 516 5.70 -5.17 15.14
C ASN A 516 5.37 -5.29 13.66
N GLN A 517 6.34 -4.91 12.85
CA GLN A 517 6.38 -5.29 11.45
C GLN A 517 7.85 -5.14 11.00
N TYR A 518 8.33 -6.06 10.17
CA TYR A 518 9.55 -5.83 9.41
C TYR A 518 9.28 -4.73 8.37
N LEU A 519 9.69 -3.50 8.70
CA LEU A 519 9.27 -2.29 8.02
C LEU A 519 10.34 -1.74 7.08
N ILE A 520 10.18 -2.08 5.81
CA ILE A 520 10.90 -1.45 4.69
C ILE A 520 9.91 -1.25 3.54
N THR A 521 8.73 -0.65 3.81
CA THR A 521 7.57 -0.93 2.94
C THR A 521 6.64 0.20 2.50
N ASP A 522 7.00 1.48 2.59
CA ASP A 522 6.12 2.49 1.99
C ASP A 522 6.08 2.37 0.46
N GLY A 523 4.98 1.81 -0.07
CA GLY A 523 4.68 1.72 -1.50
C GLY A 523 4.69 0.31 -2.12
N TYR A 524 4.86 -0.76 -1.34
CA TYR A 524 4.82 -2.13 -1.88
C TYR A 524 3.38 -2.65 -2.02
N PRO A 525 3.00 -3.29 -3.14
CA PRO A 525 1.61 -3.66 -3.40
C PRO A 525 1.00 -4.71 -2.45
N ASP A 526 1.84 -5.50 -1.77
CA ASP A 526 1.42 -6.69 -1.00
C ASP A 526 1.91 -6.64 0.47
N ARG A 527 2.33 -5.48 0.96
CA ARG A 527 2.81 -5.24 2.33
C ARG A 527 2.31 -3.89 2.83
N GLU A 528 2.01 -3.80 4.12
CA GLU A 528 1.62 -2.55 4.75
C GLU A 528 2.80 -1.59 4.79
N GLY A 529 2.57 -0.34 4.38
CA GLY A 529 3.58 0.70 4.50
C GLY A 529 3.74 1.20 5.93
N LEU A 530 4.94 1.67 6.26
CA LEU A 530 5.23 2.38 7.51
C LEU A 530 4.23 3.51 7.76
N THR A 531 3.85 4.25 6.71
CA THR A 531 2.89 5.34 6.79
C THR A 531 1.52 4.88 7.28
N GLU A 532 1.02 3.72 6.81
CA GLU A 532 -0.29 3.19 7.22
C GLU A 532 -0.24 2.67 8.66
N LEU A 533 0.81 1.95 9.02
CA LEU A 533 1.03 1.42 10.36
C LEU A 533 1.15 2.54 11.41
N VAL A 534 2.01 3.53 11.15
CA VAL A 534 2.18 4.71 12.02
C VAL A 534 0.86 5.41 12.23
N ARG A 535 0.05 5.57 11.17
CA ARG A 535 -1.28 6.20 11.28
C ARG A 535 -2.20 5.39 12.19
N GLY A 536 -2.24 4.08 12.00
CA GLY A 536 -3.03 3.16 12.83
C GLY A 536 -2.59 3.20 14.30
N TYR A 537 -1.30 3.01 14.57
CA TYR A 537 -0.75 3.03 15.93
C TYR A 537 -0.96 4.36 16.63
N THR A 538 -0.73 5.47 15.91
CA THR A 538 -1.02 6.82 16.42
C THR A 538 -2.48 6.93 16.83
N SER A 539 -3.41 6.38 16.03
CA SER A 539 -4.84 6.42 16.34
C SER A 539 -5.17 5.65 17.62
N VAL A 540 -4.64 4.43 17.77
CA VAL A 540 -4.79 3.63 19.00
C VAL A 540 -4.24 4.36 20.23
N LEU A 541 -3.03 4.93 20.15
CA LEU A 541 -2.42 5.70 21.25
C LEU A 541 -3.25 6.93 21.62
N ARG A 542 -3.80 7.64 20.63
CA ARG A 542 -4.72 8.77 20.87
C ARG A 542 -6.05 8.34 21.48
N LEU A 543 -6.52 7.12 21.24
CA LEU A 543 -7.68 6.58 21.96
C LEU A 543 -7.36 6.37 23.44
N HIS A 544 -6.20 5.78 23.77
CA HIS A 544 -5.75 5.65 25.16
C HIS A 544 -5.63 7.00 25.87
N GLU A 545 -5.11 8.01 25.17
CA GLU A 545 -5.11 9.39 25.63
C GLU A 545 -6.53 9.91 25.84
N ARG A 546 -7.43 9.78 24.86
CA ARG A 546 -8.79 10.31 24.92
C ARG A 546 -9.60 9.74 26.09
N TYR A 547 -9.49 8.44 26.32
CA TYR A 547 -10.25 7.73 27.36
C TYR A 547 -9.50 7.64 28.69
N GLN A 548 -8.28 8.16 28.77
CA GLN A 548 -7.41 8.11 29.96
C GLN A 548 -7.24 6.68 30.50
N VAL A 549 -7.07 5.72 29.59
CA VAL A 549 -6.86 4.30 29.93
C VAL A 549 -5.38 3.95 29.71
N PRO A 550 -4.63 3.55 30.76
CA PRO A 550 -3.24 3.16 30.59
C PRO A 550 -3.10 1.88 29.76
N THR A 551 -2.01 1.80 29.00
CA THR A 551 -1.63 0.63 28.19
C THR A 551 -0.15 0.32 28.33
N HIS A 552 0.20 -0.91 27.98
CA HIS A 552 1.56 -1.36 27.85
C HIS A 552 1.87 -1.58 26.37
N LEU A 553 3.09 -1.25 25.97
CA LEU A 553 3.49 -1.29 24.57
C LEU A 553 4.88 -1.88 24.44
N HIS A 554 5.00 -2.94 23.64
CA HIS A 554 6.28 -3.33 23.06
C HIS A 554 6.36 -2.81 21.62
N LEU A 555 7.46 -2.16 21.26
CA LEU A 555 7.80 -1.75 19.89
C LEU A 555 9.03 -2.55 19.46
N SER A 556 8.96 -3.29 18.35
CA SER A 556 10.13 -3.98 17.83
C SER A 556 11.22 -2.99 17.43
N GLY A 557 12.47 -3.44 17.48
CA GLY A 557 13.63 -2.60 17.16
C GLY A 557 13.63 -2.12 15.71
N THR A 558 13.25 -2.99 14.76
CA THR A 558 13.11 -2.64 13.35
C THR A 558 12.06 -1.55 13.14
N LEU A 559 10.93 -1.59 13.86
CA LEU A 559 9.91 -0.54 13.83
C LEU A 559 10.42 0.78 14.43
N LEU A 560 11.17 0.73 15.53
CA LEU A 560 11.75 1.93 16.15
C LEU A 560 12.70 2.66 15.19
N GLU A 561 13.57 1.93 14.50
CA GLU A 561 14.51 2.49 13.53
C GLU A 561 13.77 3.05 12.30
N ALA A 562 12.82 2.30 11.74
CA ALA A 562 12.01 2.77 10.62
C ALA A 562 11.22 4.04 11.00
N ALA A 563 10.58 4.06 12.17
CA ALA A 563 9.86 5.23 12.67
C ALA A 563 10.79 6.42 12.91
N ALA A 564 12.03 6.21 13.38
CA ALA A 564 13.00 7.29 13.51
C ALA A 564 13.32 7.97 12.17
N TRP A 565 13.23 7.24 11.04
CA TRP A 565 13.50 7.78 9.71
C TRP A 565 12.29 8.45 9.09
N GLY A 566 11.17 7.73 9.02
CA GLY A 566 10.00 8.15 8.25
C GLY A 566 8.90 8.81 9.08
N ALA A 567 8.88 8.59 10.40
CA ALA A 567 7.77 8.99 11.25
C ALA A 567 8.15 9.30 12.72
N PRO A 568 9.13 10.19 12.98
CA PRO A 568 9.62 10.45 14.33
C PRO A 568 8.53 10.94 15.30
N GLN A 569 7.46 11.56 14.78
CA GLN A 569 6.29 11.99 15.55
C GLN A 569 5.58 10.86 16.31
N LEU A 570 5.68 9.60 15.84
CA LEU A 570 5.16 8.44 16.58
C LEU A 570 5.95 8.25 17.89
N LEU A 571 7.27 8.34 17.81
CA LEU A 571 8.16 8.19 18.97
C LEU A 571 7.94 9.34 19.96
N ASP A 572 7.76 10.56 19.45
CA ASP A 572 7.41 11.73 20.27
C ASP A 572 6.11 11.51 21.05
N LEU A 573 5.07 10.97 20.40
CA LEU A 573 3.80 10.64 21.04
C LEU A 573 3.97 9.58 22.13
N VAL A 574 4.73 8.52 21.85
CA VAL A 574 4.99 7.46 22.84
C VAL A 574 5.71 8.04 24.07
N ARG A 575 6.69 8.93 23.88
CA ARG A 575 7.38 9.61 24.99
C ARG A 575 6.42 10.48 25.82
N ASP A 576 5.62 11.33 25.18
CA ASP A 576 4.63 12.18 25.89
C ASP A 576 3.65 11.33 26.71
N LEU A 577 3.10 10.28 26.12
CA LEU A 577 2.15 9.40 26.82
C LEU A 577 2.82 8.60 27.94
N ARG A 578 4.10 8.26 27.82
CA ARG A 578 4.87 7.63 28.90
C ARG A 578 5.10 8.60 30.07
N GLU A 579 5.51 9.84 29.80
CA GLU A 579 5.70 10.87 30.83
C GLU A 579 4.39 11.15 31.60
N ARG A 580 3.25 11.00 30.93
CA ARG A 580 1.91 11.14 31.52
C ARG A 580 1.40 9.87 32.20
N GLY A 581 2.15 8.77 32.18
CA GLY A 581 1.80 7.50 32.80
C GLY A 581 0.72 6.70 32.06
N LEU A 582 0.42 7.04 30.80
CA LEU A 582 -0.58 6.36 29.97
C LEU A 582 0.02 5.23 29.12
N VAL A 583 1.32 5.28 28.83
CA VAL A 583 2.06 4.21 28.15
C VAL A 583 3.17 3.71 29.04
N THR A 584 3.23 2.39 29.23
CA THR A 584 4.34 1.69 29.90
C THR A 584 5.02 0.77 28.88
N LEU A 585 6.35 0.81 28.79
CA LEU A 585 7.06 0.00 27.80
C LEU A 585 7.31 -1.43 28.31
N VAL A 586 7.24 -2.39 27.38
CA VAL A 586 7.52 -3.81 27.60
C VAL A 586 8.67 -4.21 26.68
N GLY A 587 9.58 -5.05 27.18
CA GLY A 587 10.71 -5.54 26.40
C GLY A 587 10.29 -6.61 25.39
N GLY A 588 11.18 -6.94 24.47
CA GLY A 588 10.98 -7.96 23.43
C GLY A 588 12.28 -8.17 22.65
N ALA A 589 12.20 -8.65 21.42
CA ALA A 589 13.36 -8.89 20.56
C ALA A 589 13.48 -7.80 19.47
N TYR A 590 14.68 -7.59 18.94
CA TYR A 590 14.90 -6.49 17.99
C TYR A 590 14.13 -6.70 16.69
N SER A 591 14.16 -7.91 16.16
CA SER A 591 13.48 -8.32 14.93
C SER A 591 12.33 -9.29 15.18
N GLU A 592 11.91 -9.52 16.44
CA GLU A 592 10.85 -10.48 16.76
C GLU A 592 11.07 -11.89 16.19
N SER A 593 12.34 -12.31 16.13
CA SER A 593 12.72 -13.66 15.73
C SER A 593 12.23 -14.70 16.75
N VAL A 594 11.96 -15.93 16.32
CA VAL A 594 11.66 -17.07 17.21
C VAL A 594 12.94 -17.48 17.94
N LEU A 595 13.22 -16.81 19.06
CA LEU A 595 14.48 -16.90 19.80
C LEU A 595 14.95 -18.34 20.13
N PRO A 596 14.07 -19.31 20.47
CA PRO A 596 14.51 -20.69 20.72
C PRO A 596 15.17 -21.41 19.54
N GLU A 597 15.02 -20.89 18.31
CA GLU A 597 15.64 -21.45 17.10
C GLU A 597 17.08 -20.98 16.89
N PHE A 598 17.53 -19.99 17.67
CA PHE A 598 18.87 -19.41 17.59
C PHE A 598 19.72 -19.78 18.80
N ASP A 599 21.04 -19.63 18.65
CA ASP A 599 21.95 -19.77 19.78
C ASP A 599 21.78 -18.63 20.81
N GLU A 600 22.30 -18.86 22.02
CA GLU A 600 22.16 -17.90 23.10
C GLU A 600 22.84 -16.55 22.82
N ASP A 601 23.91 -16.51 22.01
CA ASP A 601 24.60 -15.25 21.72
C ASP A 601 23.77 -14.37 20.80
N PHE A 602 23.21 -14.94 19.73
CA PHE A 602 22.28 -14.28 18.85
C PHE A 602 21.04 -13.78 19.61
N ALA A 603 20.47 -14.64 20.46
CA ALA A 603 19.33 -14.26 21.28
C ALA A 603 19.67 -13.10 22.24
N ARG A 604 20.82 -13.13 22.92
CA ARG A 604 21.27 -12.01 23.77
C ARG A 604 21.48 -10.72 22.99
N ARG A 605 21.97 -10.79 21.75
CA ARG A 605 22.13 -9.62 20.88
C ARG A 605 20.78 -9.02 20.49
N GLN A 606 19.79 -9.83 20.11
CA GLN A 606 18.41 -9.35 19.87
C GLN A 606 17.88 -8.55 21.06
N LEU A 607 18.12 -9.02 22.30
CA LEU A 607 17.66 -8.34 23.51
C LEU A 607 18.43 -7.05 23.79
N ARG A 608 19.77 -7.09 23.74
CA ARG A 608 20.65 -5.92 23.97
C ARG A 608 20.31 -4.76 23.03
N GLU A 609 20.01 -5.10 21.79
CA GLU A 609 19.72 -4.14 20.75
C GLU A 609 18.42 -3.36 21.03
N VAL A 610 17.37 -4.05 21.48
CA VAL A 610 16.11 -3.41 21.89
C VAL A 610 16.31 -2.44 23.05
N PHE A 611 17.12 -2.79 24.05
CA PHE A 611 17.39 -1.90 25.18
C PHE A 611 18.04 -0.58 24.74
N ALA A 612 19.04 -0.66 23.85
CA ALA A 612 19.73 0.51 23.33
C ALA A 612 18.77 1.44 22.58
N LEU A 613 17.87 0.88 21.77
CA LEU A 613 16.88 1.65 21.01
C LEU A 613 15.81 2.27 21.92
N HIS A 614 15.32 1.55 22.94
CA HIS A 614 14.33 2.07 23.89
C HIS A 614 14.89 3.23 24.72
N GLU A 615 16.11 3.09 25.23
CA GLU A 615 16.77 4.15 25.98
C GLU A 615 16.97 5.40 25.10
N ARG A 616 17.47 5.19 23.88
CA ARG A 616 17.78 6.27 22.94
C ARG A 616 16.54 7.00 22.42
N HIS A 617 15.57 6.27 21.89
CA HIS A 617 14.45 6.85 21.15
C HIS A 617 13.24 7.15 22.03
N LEU A 618 13.08 6.46 23.16
CA LEU A 618 11.92 6.61 24.03
C LEU A 618 12.29 7.14 25.43
N GLY A 619 13.58 7.40 25.70
CA GLY A 619 14.05 7.87 27.01
C GLY A 619 13.72 6.87 28.13
N CYS A 620 13.68 5.58 27.81
CA CYS A 620 13.32 4.50 28.71
C CYS A 620 14.58 3.80 29.24
N PRO A 621 14.97 4.02 30.51
CA PRO A 621 16.07 3.28 31.12
C PRO A 621 15.84 1.77 31.02
N PRO A 622 16.87 0.96 30.74
CA PRO A 622 16.71 -0.49 30.63
C PRO A 622 16.05 -1.14 31.86
N GLN A 623 16.27 -0.59 33.06
CA GLN A 623 15.73 -1.14 34.31
C GLN A 623 14.20 -1.05 34.41
N GLU A 624 13.55 -0.19 33.61
CA GLU A 624 12.08 -0.13 33.53
C GLU A 624 11.50 -1.33 32.74
N LEU A 625 12.28 -1.91 31.82
CA LEU A 625 11.91 -3.06 31.01
C LEU A 625 12.12 -4.37 31.79
N SER A 626 11.24 -4.61 32.76
CA SER A 626 11.28 -5.81 33.63
C SER A 626 10.38 -6.96 33.18
N ILE A 627 9.56 -6.72 32.15
CA ILE A 627 8.60 -7.65 31.56
C ILE A 627 9.01 -7.91 30.10
N PHE A 628 9.06 -9.18 29.71
CA PHE A 628 9.39 -9.60 28.35
C PHE A 628 8.15 -10.07 27.59
N TRP A 629 7.94 -9.54 26.39
CA TRP A 629 7.04 -10.07 25.38
C TRP A 629 7.74 -11.17 24.59
N VAL A 630 7.10 -12.33 24.44
CA VAL A 630 7.69 -13.47 23.70
C VAL A 630 7.23 -13.42 22.24
N PRO A 631 8.15 -13.31 21.26
CA PRO A 631 7.80 -13.31 19.83
C PRO A 631 7.04 -14.57 19.44
N GLU A 632 5.95 -14.41 18.67
CA GLU A 632 5.00 -15.49 18.32
C GLU A 632 4.50 -16.34 19.51
N ARG A 633 4.71 -15.83 20.73
CA ARG A 633 4.52 -16.53 22.01
C ARG A 633 5.15 -17.93 22.05
N VAL A 634 6.20 -18.18 21.27
CA VAL A 634 6.90 -19.47 21.25
C VAL A 634 7.78 -19.58 22.49
N TRP A 635 7.38 -20.44 23.41
CA TRP A 635 8.03 -20.59 24.71
C TRP A 635 8.71 -21.95 24.82
N ARG A 636 9.98 -21.94 25.21
CA ARG A 636 10.74 -23.12 25.63
C ARG A 636 11.54 -22.80 26.87
N THR A 637 11.14 -23.36 28.03
CA THR A 637 11.69 -22.94 29.33
C THR A 637 13.21 -23.11 29.38
N GLY A 638 13.71 -24.26 28.92
CA GLY A 638 15.15 -24.59 28.94
C GLY A 638 16.01 -23.72 28.01
N ALA A 639 15.43 -23.17 26.93
CA ALA A 639 16.15 -22.35 25.97
C ALA A 639 16.08 -20.85 26.33
N LEU A 640 14.90 -20.36 26.74
CA LEU A 640 14.69 -18.93 26.96
C LEU A 640 14.99 -18.46 28.37
N ALA A 641 14.70 -19.26 29.40
CA ALA A 641 14.88 -18.78 30.77
C ALA A 641 16.33 -18.38 31.09
N PRO A 642 17.38 -19.13 30.67
CA PRO A 642 18.77 -18.73 30.89
C PRO A 642 19.13 -17.41 30.19
N VAL A 643 18.63 -17.20 28.97
CA VAL A 643 18.90 -16.00 28.17
C VAL A 643 18.17 -14.78 28.74
N LEU A 644 16.89 -14.91 29.09
CA LEU A 644 16.08 -13.80 29.60
C LEU A 644 16.49 -13.37 31.01
N THR A 645 17.03 -14.28 31.82
CA THR A 645 17.46 -13.99 33.20
C THR A 645 18.95 -13.69 33.31
N ASP A 646 19.66 -13.58 32.19
CA ASP A 646 21.10 -13.31 32.16
C ASP A 646 21.40 -11.95 32.84
N PRO A 647 22.21 -11.94 33.91
CA PRO A 647 22.50 -10.71 34.66
C PRO A 647 23.39 -9.72 33.88
N THR A 648 23.97 -10.14 32.75
CA THR A 648 24.74 -9.28 31.84
C THR A 648 23.85 -8.47 30.90
N LEU A 649 22.54 -8.71 30.87
CA LEU A 649 21.61 -7.83 30.16
C LEU A 649 21.58 -6.44 30.83
N PRO A 650 21.39 -5.34 30.08
CA PRO A 650 21.38 -3.98 30.63
C PRO A 650 20.38 -3.74 31.77
N ASN A 651 19.29 -4.50 31.83
CA ASN A 651 18.29 -4.44 32.90
C ASN A 651 18.61 -5.35 34.11
N GLY A 652 19.70 -6.12 34.05
CA GLY A 652 20.07 -7.13 35.05
C GLY A 652 19.29 -8.45 34.93
N GLY A 653 18.62 -8.69 33.81
CA GLY A 653 17.76 -9.85 33.56
C GLY A 653 16.27 -9.54 33.77
N PHE A 654 15.42 -10.07 32.89
CA PHE A 654 13.97 -9.96 32.99
C PHE A 654 13.45 -10.71 34.22
N ARG A 655 12.42 -10.14 34.86
CA ARG A 655 11.77 -10.73 36.06
C ARG A 655 10.45 -11.39 35.74
N HIS A 656 9.79 -10.94 34.68
CA HIS A 656 8.48 -11.40 34.26
C HIS A 656 8.47 -11.66 32.76
N VAL A 657 7.66 -12.61 32.33
CA VAL A 657 7.42 -12.93 30.93
C VAL A 657 5.93 -13.09 30.68
N LEU A 658 5.45 -12.51 29.59
CA LEU A 658 4.05 -12.63 29.16
C LEU A 658 3.90 -13.92 28.33
N LEU A 659 3.04 -14.82 28.78
CA LEU A 659 2.87 -16.16 28.17
C LEU A 659 1.41 -16.50 28.02
N ASP A 660 1.06 -17.29 27.01
CA ASP A 660 -0.32 -17.73 26.82
C ASP A 660 -0.79 -18.62 27.98
N ASP A 661 -1.97 -18.37 28.54
CA ASP A 661 -2.47 -19.07 29.73
C ASP A 661 -2.71 -20.56 29.49
N ARG A 662 -2.92 -20.96 28.23
CA ARG A 662 -2.90 -22.37 27.82
C ARG A 662 -1.61 -23.07 28.28
N LEU A 663 -0.44 -22.39 28.25
CA LEU A 663 0.88 -22.97 28.62
C LEU A 663 0.96 -23.55 30.05
N LEU A 664 0.00 -23.19 30.91
CA LEU A 664 -0.11 -23.66 32.28
C LEU A 664 -0.72 -25.07 32.42
N TYR A 665 -1.26 -25.65 31.33
CA TYR A 665 -1.96 -26.92 31.35
C TYR A 665 -1.12 -28.02 30.67
N PRO A 666 -0.83 -29.16 31.33
CA PRO A 666 0.04 -30.19 30.77
C PRO A 666 -0.60 -30.92 29.57
N THR A 667 0.25 -31.40 28.67
CA THR A 667 -0.13 -32.31 27.58
C THR A 667 0.14 -33.78 27.91
N ASP A 668 0.84 -34.09 29.01
CA ASP A 668 1.30 -35.45 29.36
C ASP A 668 2.02 -36.18 28.21
N GLY A 669 2.63 -35.42 27.28
CA GLY A 669 3.31 -35.94 26.09
C GLY A 669 2.41 -36.23 24.88
N ARG A 670 1.09 -36.02 24.97
CA ARG A 670 0.14 -36.11 23.84
C ARG A 670 -1.00 -35.10 23.99
N TYR A 671 -1.20 -34.23 23.01
CA TYR A 671 -2.28 -33.23 23.09
C TYR A 671 -3.69 -33.84 23.22
N ALA A 672 -4.02 -34.86 22.43
CA ALA A 672 -5.35 -35.46 22.44
C ALA A 672 -5.65 -36.12 23.80
N GLY A 673 -6.73 -35.73 24.44
CA GLY A 673 -7.16 -36.15 25.77
C GLY A 673 -6.47 -35.42 26.93
N SER A 674 -5.62 -34.43 26.66
CA SER A 674 -4.86 -33.73 27.69
C SER A 674 -5.61 -32.58 28.36
N HIS A 675 -5.09 -32.11 29.49
CA HIS A 675 -5.57 -30.90 30.16
C HIS A 675 -5.46 -29.66 29.26
N ARG A 676 -4.47 -29.63 28.37
CA ARG A 676 -4.31 -28.60 27.35
C ARG A 676 -5.48 -28.56 26.38
N GLU A 677 -5.82 -29.70 25.77
CA GLU A 677 -6.93 -29.78 24.82
C GLU A 677 -8.25 -29.40 25.50
N MET A 678 -8.49 -29.91 26.71
CA MET A 678 -9.67 -29.57 27.49
C MET A 678 -9.77 -28.06 27.75
N PHE A 679 -8.65 -27.38 28.00
CA PHE A 679 -8.62 -25.93 28.12
C PHE A 679 -8.92 -25.25 26.78
N ASP A 680 -8.25 -25.66 25.70
CA ASP A 680 -8.37 -25.05 24.38
C ASP A 680 -9.79 -25.17 23.77
N VAL A 681 -10.51 -26.27 24.04
CA VAL A 681 -11.88 -26.51 23.54
C VAL A 681 -12.99 -26.10 24.52
N SER A 682 -12.63 -25.61 25.71
CA SER A 682 -13.60 -25.13 26.71
C SER A 682 -14.38 -23.89 26.21
N ASP A 683 -15.54 -23.59 26.81
CA ASP A 683 -16.41 -22.46 26.40
C ASP A 683 -15.61 -21.17 26.24
N VAL A 684 -15.36 -20.79 24.98
CA VAL A 684 -14.60 -19.59 24.62
C VAL A 684 -15.24 -18.33 25.20
N GLY A 685 -16.57 -18.30 25.35
CA GLY A 685 -17.31 -17.19 25.95
C GLY A 685 -17.22 -17.11 27.47
N ALA A 686 -16.65 -18.09 28.17
CA ALA A 686 -16.49 -18.00 29.61
C ALA A 686 -15.33 -17.05 29.98
N PRO A 687 -15.44 -16.24 31.05
CA PRO A 687 -14.31 -15.45 31.55
C PRO A 687 -13.11 -16.37 31.86
N PRO A 688 -11.86 -15.87 31.79
CA PRO A 688 -10.68 -16.69 32.05
C PRO A 688 -10.76 -17.34 33.44
N PRO A 689 -10.32 -18.61 33.58
CA PRO A 689 -10.26 -19.25 34.88
C PRO A 689 -9.43 -18.42 35.87
N ALA A 690 -9.86 -18.36 37.13
CA ALA A 690 -9.18 -17.56 38.15
C ALA A 690 -7.73 -18.00 38.37
N ASP A 691 -7.42 -19.29 38.24
CA ASP A 691 -6.05 -19.80 38.32
C ASP A 691 -5.23 -19.46 37.05
N ALA A 692 -5.85 -19.31 35.89
CA ALA A 692 -5.22 -18.87 34.66
C ALA A 692 -4.97 -17.35 34.61
N SER A 693 -5.52 -16.58 35.55
CA SER A 693 -5.31 -15.12 35.67
C SER A 693 -4.36 -14.74 36.81
N ARG A 694 -3.56 -15.70 37.31
CA ARG A 694 -2.61 -15.52 38.42
C ARG A 694 -1.17 -15.59 37.94
N LEU A 695 -0.30 -14.92 38.69
CA LEU A 695 1.15 -14.96 38.50
C LEU A 695 1.77 -16.25 39.06
N TYR A 696 2.68 -16.87 38.28
CA TYR A 696 3.42 -18.05 38.71
C TYR A 696 4.92 -17.87 38.60
N ARG A 697 5.69 -18.43 39.55
CA ARG A 697 7.12 -18.62 39.36
C ARG A 697 7.35 -19.87 38.50
N ILE A 698 8.10 -19.74 37.42
CA ILE A 698 8.31 -20.83 36.46
C ILE A 698 9.26 -21.86 37.08
N ALA A 699 8.84 -23.13 37.15
CA ALA A 699 9.73 -24.23 37.54
C ALA A 699 10.89 -24.34 36.54
N GLY A 700 12.14 -24.32 37.03
CA GLY A 700 13.31 -24.27 36.15
C GLY A 700 13.52 -22.94 35.41
N GLY A 701 12.69 -21.92 35.64
CA GLY A 701 12.75 -20.64 34.94
C GLY A 701 13.77 -19.63 35.49
N HIS A 702 14.77 -20.07 36.27
CA HIS A 702 15.84 -19.19 36.80
C HIS A 702 15.35 -17.96 37.58
N GLY A 703 14.19 -18.06 38.26
CA GLY A 703 13.59 -16.95 39.02
C GLY A 703 12.61 -16.08 38.22
N LEU A 704 12.39 -16.40 36.95
CA LEU A 704 11.41 -15.74 36.07
C LEU A 704 9.97 -16.10 36.48
N HIS A 705 9.08 -15.11 36.34
CA HIS A 705 7.65 -15.27 36.63
C HIS A 705 6.81 -15.19 35.35
N ALA A 706 5.90 -16.15 35.16
CA ALA A 706 4.93 -16.15 34.08
C ALA A 706 3.72 -15.29 34.45
N VAL A 707 3.47 -14.27 33.63
CA VAL A 707 2.27 -13.43 33.67
C VAL A 707 1.35 -13.91 32.52
N PRO A 708 0.25 -14.62 32.81
CA PRO A 708 -0.54 -15.24 31.76
C PRO A 708 -1.36 -14.20 30.96
N ILE A 709 -1.29 -14.29 29.64
CA ILE A 709 -2.20 -13.66 28.68
C ILE A 709 -3.43 -14.54 28.55
N SER A 710 -4.61 -13.97 28.69
CA SER A 710 -5.85 -14.73 28.55
C SER A 710 -6.09 -15.09 27.07
N THR A 711 -5.91 -16.35 26.65
CA THR A 711 -6.20 -16.75 25.24
C THR A 711 -7.64 -16.38 24.85
N ARG A 712 -8.59 -16.56 25.77
CA ARG A 712 -10.02 -16.29 25.54
C ARG A 712 -10.32 -14.83 25.18
N LEU A 713 -9.63 -13.88 25.82
CA LEU A 713 -9.83 -12.45 25.57
C LEU A 713 -9.04 -11.98 24.35
N ARG A 714 -7.85 -12.54 24.12
CA ARG A 714 -7.00 -12.25 22.95
C ARG A 714 -7.77 -12.39 21.62
N TYR A 715 -8.55 -13.46 21.47
CA TYR A 715 -9.35 -13.66 20.25
C TYR A 715 -10.40 -12.58 20.01
N TRP A 716 -10.74 -11.82 21.05
CA TRP A 716 -11.69 -10.71 20.99
C TRP A 716 -10.99 -9.37 21.01
N VAL A 717 -9.71 -9.29 20.67
CA VAL A 717 -9.01 -8.03 20.49
C VAL A 717 -9.23 -7.55 19.05
N PRO A 718 -10.03 -6.50 18.78
CA PRO A 718 -11.05 -5.89 19.63
C PRO A 718 -12.42 -6.60 19.55
N PRO A 719 -13.33 -6.36 20.52
CA PRO A 719 -14.55 -7.14 20.65
C PRO A 719 -15.56 -6.74 19.56
N SER A 720 -15.77 -7.64 18.60
CA SER A 720 -16.65 -7.42 17.45
C SER A 720 -18.03 -8.09 17.58
N GLU A 721 -18.14 -9.21 18.29
CA GLU A 721 -19.38 -9.99 18.40
C GLU A 721 -20.11 -9.79 19.73
N ARG A 722 -21.43 -10.01 19.72
CA ARG A 722 -22.27 -9.95 20.93
C ARG A 722 -21.76 -10.87 22.04
N THR A 723 -21.28 -12.05 21.69
CA THR A 723 -20.71 -13.04 22.61
C THR A 723 -19.45 -12.51 23.30
N HIS A 724 -18.62 -11.72 22.61
CA HIS A 724 -17.43 -11.08 23.20
C HIS A 724 -17.85 -10.08 24.28
N TRP A 725 -18.84 -9.23 23.98
CA TRP A 725 -19.38 -8.25 24.93
C TRP A 725 -20.08 -8.89 26.13
N GLU A 726 -20.85 -9.96 25.92
CA GLU A 726 -21.46 -10.74 27.00
C GLU A 726 -20.39 -11.36 27.93
N SER A 727 -19.23 -11.70 27.38
CA SER A 727 -18.12 -12.28 28.12
C SER A 727 -17.32 -11.22 28.88
N LEU A 728 -17.07 -10.05 28.28
CA LEU A 728 -16.56 -8.87 28.98
C LEU A 728 -17.48 -8.43 30.12
N ALA A 729 -18.80 -8.48 29.91
CA ALA A 729 -19.78 -8.21 30.96
C ALA A 729 -19.77 -9.27 32.08
N ARG A 730 -19.30 -10.50 31.81
CA ARG A 730 -19.10 -11.53 32.84
C ARG A 730 -17.84 -11.29 33.67
N LEU A 731 -16.81 -10.61 33.15
CA LEU A 731 -15.61 -10.24 33.92
C LEU A 731 -15.96 -9.45 35.18
N THR A 732 -16.96 -8.56 35.13
CA THR A 732 -17.40 -7.75 36.29
C THR A 732 -17.90 -8.59 37.47
N ARG A 733 -18.16 -9.88 37.23
CA ARG A 733 -18.64 -10.84 38.23
C ARG A 733 -17.55 -11.82 38.67
N MET A 734 -16.33 -11.69 38.16
CA MET A 734 -15.20 -12.54 38.54
C MET A 734 -14.93 -12.39 40.05
N PRO A 735 -14.83 -13.49 40.81
CA PRO A 735 -14.61 -13.43 42.24
C PRO A 735 -13.16 -12.99 42.53
N ILE A 736 -12.98 -11.79 43.07
CA ILE A 736 -11.69 -11.28 43.55
C ILE A 736 -11.72 -11.19 45.07
N ALA A 737 -10.80 -11.90 45.73
CA ALA A 737 -10.61 -11.81 47.17
C ALA A 737 -9.58 -10.71 47.53
N PRO A 738 -9.70 -10.04 48.68
CA PRO A 738 -8.65 -9.16 49.18
C PRO A 738 -7.32 -9.93 49.30
N GLY A 739 -6.27 -9.45 48.61
CA GLY A 739 -4.95 -10.10 48.59
C GLY A 739 -4.76 -11.19 47.52
N ASP A 740 -5.73 -11.38 46.62
CA ASP A 740 -5.57 -12.25 45.44
C ASP A 740 -4.63 -11.60 44.41
N ASP A 741 -3.65 -12.37 43.91
CA ASP A 741 -2.71 -11.97 42.85
C ASP A 741 -3.33 -12.18 41.45
N THR A 742 -4.62 -11.87 41.30
CA THR A 742 -5.31 -12.01 40.03
C THR A 742 -5.17 -10.72 39.23
N VAL A 743 -4.70 -10.83 37.98
CA VAL A 743 -4.69 -9.76 36.98
C VAL A 743 -5.11 -10.33 35.63
N VAL A 744 -6.09 -9.70 34.99
CA VAL A 744 -6.53 -10.09 33.65
C VAL A 744 -5.66 -9.37 32.63
N VAL A 745 -4.89 -10.10 31.84
CA VAL A 745 -4.07 -9.51 30.77
C VAL A 745 -4.79 -9.64 29.44
N TYR A 746 -5.14 -8.48 28.88
CA TYR A 746 -5.79 -8.32 27.58
C TYR A 746 -4.72 -7.87 26.57
N ALA A 747 -4.23 -8.81 25.76
CA ALA A 747 -3.03 -8.57 24.97
C ALA A 747 -3.01 -9.27 23.61
N ASP A 748 -2.68 -8.50 22.57
CA ASP A 748 -2.47 -8.99 21.21
C ASP A 748 -1.68 -7.97 20.38
N ASP A 749 -1.49 -8.30 19.10
CA ASP A 749 -0.85 -7.46 18.10
C ASP A 749 -1.58 -6.11 17.96
N MET A 750 -0.82 -5.02 17.96
CA MET A 750 -1.33 -3.67 17.90
C MET A 750 -1.96 -3.40 16.53
N GLU A 751 -1.45 -4.03 15.48
CA GLU A 751 -1.94 -4.00 14.10
C GLU A 751 -3.42 -4.40 14.05
N LYS A 752 -3.77 -5.42 14.84
CA LYS A 752 -5.13 -5.92 14.97
C LYS A 752 -6.06 -4.88 15.59
N THR A 753 -5.63 -4.16 16.63
CA THR A 753 -6.42 -3.07 17.23
C THR A 753 -6.46 -1.81 16.37
N ALA A 754 -5.38 -1.54 15.64
CA ALA A 754 -5.25 -0.41 14.75
C ALA A 754 -6.03 -0.61 13.44
N GLY A 755 -6.47 -1.83 13.13
CA GLY A 755 -7.16 -2.15 11.89
C GLY A 755 -6.26 -1.96 10.67
N VAL A 756 -4.97 -2.24 10.82
CA VAL A 756 -3.95 -2.09 9.77
C VAL A 756 -3.49 -3.46 9.30
N GLY A 757 -3.26 -3.58 7.99
CA GLY A 757 -2.84 -4.82 7.34
C GLY A 757 -3.94 -5.80 6.98
N PRO A 758 -3.78 -7.12 7.19
CA PRO A 758 -4.82 -8.10 6.86
C PRO A 758 -6.04 -8.00 7.80
N TRP A 759 -5.94 -7.19 8.86
CA TRP A 759 -6.96 -7.01 9.87
C TRP A 759 -8.05 -6.04 9.42
N ASP A 760 -9.30 -6.28 9.84
CA ASP A 760 -10.44 -5.44 9.47
C ASP A 760 -10.24 -4.00 10.00
N PRO A 761 -10.26 -2.96 9.14
CA PRO A 761 -10.14 -1.57 9.59
C PRO A 761 -11.22 -1.17 10.63
N ALA A 762 -12.37 -1.83 10.64
CA ALA A 762 -13.42 -1.65 11.64
C ALA A 762 -12.97 -2.03 13.07
N HIS A 763 -11.86 -2.76 13.20
CA HIS A 763 -11.28 -3.09 14.50
C HIS A 763 -10.94 -1.84 15.31
N LEU A 764 -10.48 -0.75 14.68
CA LEU A 764 -10.19 0.48 15.42
C LEU A 764 -11.42 1.05 16.13
N ASP A 765 -12.58 1.03 15.46
CA ASP A 765 -13.86 1.45 16.04
C ASP A 765 -14.32 0.48 17.16
N GLY A 766 -14.13 -0.83 16.96
CA GLY A 766 -14.38 -1.83 17.98
C GLY A 766 -13.51 -1.64 19.22
N TYR A 767 -12.24 -1.27 19.02
CA TYR A 767 -11.29 -0.98 20.09
C TYR A 767 -11.64 0.32 20.82
N GLU A 768 -12.06 1.36 20.10
CA GLU A 768 -12.60 2.58 20.71
C GLU A 768 -13.84 2.26 21.56
N ALA A 769 -14.77 1.44 21.06
CA ALA A 769 -15.93 1.03 21.82
C ALA A 769 -15.55 0.28 23.10
N PHE A 770 -14.50 -0.56 23.04
CA PHE A 770 -13.96 -1.26 24.20
C PHE A 770 -13.36 -0.29 25.23
N LEU A 771 -12.51 0.64 24.81
CA LEU A 771 -11.93 1.64 25.72
C LEU A 771 -13.00 2.55 26.34
N ARG A 772 -14.02 2.92 25.56
CA ARG A 772 -15.17 3.67 26.05
C ARG A 772 -15.93 2.88 27.11
N TRP A 773 -16.25 1.62 26.84
CA TRP A 773 -16.89 0.73 27.81
C TRP A 773 -16.05 0.59 29.08
N LEU A 774 -14.75 0.33 28.94
CA LEU A 774 -13.83 0.13 30.06
C LEU A 774 -13.72 1.40 30.92
N SER A 775 -13.61 2.57 30.30
CA SER A 775 -13.58 3.87 31.00
C SER A 775 -14.87 4.18 31.78
N ALA A 776 -15.99 3.57 31.38
CA ALA A 776 -17.29 3.75 32.02
C ALA A 776 -17.60 2.65 33.05
N GLN A 777 -16.73 1.64 33.21
CA GLN A 777 -17.02 0.44 33.99
C GLN A 777 -16.30 0.44 35.35
N PRO A 778 -16.99 0.69 36.49
CA PRO A 778 -16.33 0.78 37.80
C PRO A 778 -15.86 -0.56 38.37
N ASP A 779 -16.38 -1.69 37.88
CA ASP A 779 -16.05 -3.03 38.39
C ASP A 779 -14.84 -3.67 37.67
N VAL A 780 -14.28 -3.01 36.66
CA VAL A 780 -13.07 -3.45 35.93
C VAL A 780 -12.12 -2.26 35.82
N VAL A 781 -10.95 -2.35 36.42
CA VAL A 781 -10.03 -1.22 36.57
C VAL A 781 -8.74 -1.46 35.80
N PRO A 782 -8.39 -0.61 34.83
CA PRO A 782 -7.08 -0.63 34.18
C PRO A 782 -5.95 -0.43 35.19
N VAL A 783 -4.90 -1.26 35.12
CA VAL A 783 -3.73 -1.15 36.01
C VAL A 783 -2.42 -1.07 35.23
N SER A 784 -1.44 -0.36 35.80
CA SER A 784 -0.04 -0.50 35.39
C SER A 784 0.50 -1.84 35.88
N LEU A 785 0.88 -2.71 34.96
CA LEU A 785 1.32 -4.07 35.23
C LEU A 785 2.62 -4.10 36.07
N PRO A 786 3.69 -3.33 35.77
CA PRO A 786 4.87 -3.29 36.64
C PRO A 786 4.55 -2.81 38.07
N THR A 787 3.71 -1.78 38.20
CA THR A 787 3.29 -1.26 39.50
C THR A 787 2.50 -2.30 40.28
N TRP A 788 1.56 -2.96 39.62
CA TRP A 788 0.74 -4.02 40.21
C TRP A 788 1.61 -5.21 40.66
N LEU A 789 2.56 -5.64 39.83
CA LEU A 789 3.51 -6.71 40.14
C LEU A 789 4.43 -6.37 41.33
N ALA A 790 4.81 -5.10 41.49
CA ALA A 790 5.68 -4.64 42.57
C ALA A 790 4.98 -4.55 43.95
N GLN A 791 3.65 -4.35 43.97
CA GLN A 791 2.87 -4.16 45.20
C GLN A 791 2.47 -5.47 45.91
N ARG A 792 2.93 -6.61 45.38
CA ARG A 792 2.58 -7.94 45.89
C ARG A 792 3.10 -8.19 47.30
N ARG A 793 2.26 -8.88 48.09
CA ARG A 793 2.53 -9.20 49.51
C ARG A 793 2.80 -10.68 49.76
N HIS A 794 2.51 -11.55 48.78
CA HIS A 794 2.66 -13.00 48.87
C HIS A 794 3.61 -13.54 47.78
N PRO A 795 4.44 -14.56 48.09
CA PRO A 795 5.27 -15.21 47.07
C PRO A 795 4.39 -15.94 46.04
N ALA A 796 4.74 -15.84 44.75
CA ALA A 796 4.04 -16.57 43.70
C ALA A 796 4.17 -18.08 43.89
N ALA A 797 3.10 -18.82 43.60
CA ALA A 797 3.16 -20.27 43.53
C ALA A 797 4.11 -20.72 42.42
N VAL A 798 4.82 -21.83 42.64
CA VAL A 798 5.67 -22.44 41.60
C VAL A 798 4.79 -23.30 40.70
N ARG A 799 4.92 -23.13 39.38
CA ARG A 799 4.21 -23.94 38.40
C ARG A 799 5.14 -24.30 37.25
N GLU A 800 4.99 -25.52 36.74
CA GLU A 800 5.61 -25.91 35.48
C GLU A 800 4.86 -25.24 34.32
N VAL A 801 5.62 -24.58 33.44
CA VAL A 801 5.09 -23.99 32.21
C VAL A 801 5.60 -24.82 31.06
N GLN A 802 4.68 -25.42 30.30
CA GLN A 802 5.03 -26.30 29.19
C GLN A 802 5.55 -25.49 28.01
N ASP A 803 6.41 -26.12 27.23
CA ASP A 803 6.79 -25.62 25.92
C ASP A 803 5.56 -25.54 25.01
N GLY A 804 5.48 -24.51 24.16
CA GLY A 804 4.30 -24.28 23.35
C GLY A 804 4.30 -22.93 22.62
N THR A 805 3.34 -22.75 21.72
CA THR A 805 3.02 -21.49 21.03
C THR A 805 1.51 -21.20 21.14
N PHE A 806 1.00 -20.18 20.46
CA PHE A 806 -0.43 -19.93 20.42
C PHE A 806 -1.19 -21.02 19.65
N LEU A 807 -2.45 -21.20 20.02
CA LEU A 807 -3.28 -22.31 19.54
C LEU A 807 -3.35 -22.39 18.02
N GLU A 808 -3.50 -21.27 17.32
CA GLU A 808 -3.63 -21.25 15.87
C GLU A 808 -2.34 -21.65 15.15
N LEU A 809 -1.15 -21.26 15.65
CA LEU A 809 0.11 -21.78 15.11
C LEU A 809 0.22 -23.28 15.34
N ALA A 810 0.02 -23.69 16.60
CA ALA A 810 0.19 -25.07 17.00
C ALA A 810 -0.76 -26.03 16.27
N ARG A 811 -2.00 -25.60 15.97
CA ARG A 811 -3.08 -26.49 15.51
C ARG A 811 -3.77 -26.06 14.22
N GLY A 812 -3.86 -24.76 13.96
CA GLY A 812 -4.56 -24.20 12.79
C GLY A 812 -3.67 -24.04 11.55
N TRP A 813 -2.39 -23.69 11.75
CA TRP A 813 -1.47 -23.32 10.67
C TRP A 813 -0.29 -24.29 10.52
N GLY A 814 -0.22 -25.32 11.36
CA GLY A 814 0.72 -26.44 11.20
C GLY A 814 2.16 -26.13 11.61
N ALA A 815 2.36 -25.20 12.54
CA ALA A 815 3.68 -24.93 13.14
C ALA A 815 4.06 -25.95 14.21
N ASP A 816 3.07 -26.70 14.74
CA ASP A 816 3.21 -27.54 15.94
C ASP A 816 3.48 -26.72 17.22
N GLU A 817 3.40 -27.36 18.39
CA GLU A 817 3.53 -26.67 19.69
C GLU A 817 4.94 -26.07 19.87
N ASP A 818 5.97 -26.70 19.33
CA ASP A 818 7.36 -26.25 19.43
C ASP A 818 7.84 -25.48 18.19
N TYR A 819 6.92 -25.11 17.28
CA TYR A 819 7.19 -24.41 16.02
C TYR A 819 8.00 -25.23 14.97
N SER A 820 8.35 -26.48 15.28
CA SER A 820 9.17 -27.36 14.42
C SER A 820 8.49 -27.77 13.12
N GLY A 821 7.15 -27.81 13.08
CA GLY A 821 6.39 -28.05 11.85
C GLY A 821 6.69 -27.02 10.76
N TRP A 822 7.20 -25.85 11.14
CA TRP A 822 7.67 -24.81 10.22
C TRP A 822 9.20 -24.73 10.20
N SER A 823 9.82 -24.54 11.37
CA SER A 823 11.26 -24.27 11.44
C SER A 823 12.12 -25.47 11.05
N ALA A 824 11.60 -26.70 11.08
CA ALA A 824 12.32 -27.92 10.67
C ALA A 824 11.86 -28.46 9.30
N ASP A 825 10.93 -27.79 8.61
CA ASP A 825 10.46 -28.23 7.30
C ASP A 825 11.64 -28.31 6.28
N PRO A 826 11.72 -29.38 5.47
CA PRO A 826 12.75 -29.49 4.43
C PRO A 826 12.81 -28.32 3.44
N ALA A 827 11.67 -27.72 3.09
CA ALA A 827 11.60 -26.53 2.23
C ALA A 827 12.19 -25.27 2.87
N TRP A 828 12.33 -25.23 4.20
CA TRP A 828 13.01 -24.15 4.92
C TRP A 828 14.53 -24.37 5.05
N ALA A 829 15.00 -25.60 4.81
CA ALA A 829 16.40 -25.96 5.06
C ALA A 829 17.45 -25.08 4.34
N PRO A 830 17.28 -24.67 3.06
CA PRO A 830 18.25 -23.79 2.40
C PRO A 830 18.40 -22.44 3.12
N TYR A 831 17.27 -21.83 3.49
CA TYR A 831 17.22 -20.52 4.16
C TYR A 831 17.78 -20.56 5.58
N ARG A 832 17.45 -21.61 6.33
CA ARG A 832 18.05 -21.89 7.64
C ARG A 832 19.58 -22.05 7.53
N SER A 833 20.05 -22.67 6.45
CA SER A 833 21.50 -22.84 6.20
C SER A 833 22.18 -21.51 5.89
N HIS A 834 21.56 -20.63 5.10
CA HIS A 834 22.08 -19.28 4.84
C HIS A 834 22.21 -18.46 6.13
N LEU A 835 21.17 -18.44 6.98
CA LEU A 835 21.21 -17.76 8.28
C LEU A 835 22.34 -18.28 9.17
N ALA A 836 22.45 -19.60 9.33
CA ALA A 836 23.49 -20.21 10.16
C ALA A 836 24.90 -19.96 9.62
N ALA A 837 25.10 -20.05 8.31
CA ALA A 837 26.40 -19.79 7.68
C ALA A 837 26.83 -18.32 7.84
N SER A 838 25.91 -17.38 7.61
CA SER A 838 26.16 -15.95 7.82
C SER A 838 26.48 -15.64 9.27
N GLN A 839 25.74 -16.23 10.22
CA GLN A 839 26.02 -16.09 11.65
C GLN A 839 27.42 -16.58 12.00
N ALA A 840 27.79 -17.77 11.56
CA ALA A 840 29.12 -18.33 11.80
C ALA A 840 30.24 -17.44 11.20
N ALA A 841 30.01 -16.88 10.01
CA ALA A 841 30.97 -15.99 9.35
C ALA A 841 31.19 -14.69 10.15
N VAL A 842 30.11 -14.02 10.57
CA VAL A 842 30.19 -12.79 11.38
C VAL A 842 30.87 -13.07 12.73
N GLN A 843 30.49 -14.16 13.41
CA GLN A 843 31.12 -14.60 14.66
C GLN A 843 32.62 -14.89 14.49
N ALA A 844 33.02 -15.54 13.39
CA ALA A 844 34.44 -15.83 13.14
C ALA A 844 35.29 -14.56 13.01
N VAL A 845 34.76 -13.53 12.33
CA VAL A 845 35.41 -12.23 12.19
C VAL A 845 35.53 -11.51 13.53
N GLU A 846 34.46 -11.54 14.34
CA GLU A 846 34.49 -10.99 15.70
C GLU A 846 35.50 -11.72 16.59
N HIS A 847 35.54 -13.06 16.56
CA HIS A 847 36.51 -13.85 17.32
C HIS A 847 37.97 -13.61 16.86
N ALA A 848 38.18 -13.25 15.59
CA ALA A 848 39.48 -12.84 15.07
C ALA A 848 39.93 -11.44 15.55
N GLY A 849 39.08 -10.73 16.31
CA GLY A 849 39.42 -9.45 16.95
C GLY A 849 38.98 -8.22 16.17
N ALA A 850 38.25 -8.36 15.06
CA ALA A 850 37.65 -7.22 14.38
C ALA A 850 36.61 -6.55 15.31
N ARG A 851 36.58 -5.22 15.33
CA ARG A 851 35.65 -4.42 16.14
C ARG A 851 35.30 -3.17 15.34
N GLY A 852 34.14 -2.55 15.60
CA GLY A 852 33.80 -1.27 15.01
C GLY A 852 32.49 -1.25 14.23
N SER A 853 32.18 -0.07 13.67
CA SER A 853 30.90 0.25 13.04
C SER A 853 30.50 -0.75 11.93
N LEU A 854 31.44 -1.22 11.10
CA LEU A 854 31.15 -2.22 10.07
C LEU A 854 30.76 -3.59 10.62
N LEU A 855 31.42 -4.06 11.69
CA LEU A 855 31.06 -5.34 12.31
C LEU A 855 29.72 -5.22 13.04
N ASP A 856 29.49 -4.10 13.72
CA ASP A 856 28.20 -3.81 14.36
C ASP A 856 27.07 -3.77 13.31
N LEU A 857 27.33 -3.19 12.14
CA LEU A 857 26.40 -3.18 11.02
C LEU A 857 26.12 -4.59 10.47
N ALA A 858 27.16 -5.43 10.35
CA ALA A 858 27.01 -6.82 9.94
C ALA A 858 26.10 -7.59 10.92
N TRP A 859 26.30 -7.38 12.23
CA TRP A 859 25.44 -7.95 13.26
C TRP A 859 24.00 -7.42 13.17
N ASN A 860 23.80 -6.11 13.07
CA ASN A 860 22.45 -5.51 12.98
C ASN A 860 21.67 -6.06 11.77
N HIS A 861 22.34 -6.17 10.61
CA HIS A 861 21.74 -6.72 9.39
C HIS A 861 21.34 -8.19 9.58
N LEU A 862 22.22 -8.99 10.20
CA LEU A 862 21.93 -10.38 10.50
C LEU A 862 20.78 -10.53 11.51
N LEU A 863 20.74 -9.67 12.54
CA LEU A 863 19.64 -9.64 13.51
C LEU A 863 18.31 -9.32 12.82
N ALA A 864 18.28 -8.32 11.94
CA ALA A 864 17.09 -7.95 11.16
C ALA A 864 16.59 -9.09 10.26
N SER A 865 17.52 -9.88 9.71
CA SER A 865 17.23 -11.03 8.84
C SER A 865 16.63 -12.25 9.59
N GLY A 866 16.66 -12.25 10.92
CA GLY A 866 16.09 -13.31 11.77
C GLY A 866 14.56 -13.24 11.95
N TYR A 867 13.91 -12.20 11.43
CA TYR A 867 12.48 -11.91 11.62
C TYR A 867 11.55 -13.10 11.28
N GLU A 868 10.62 -13.43 12.18
CA GLU A 868 9.59 -14.49 12.02
C GLU A 868 10.11 -15.75 11.30
N THR A 869 11.22 -16.30 11.80
CA THR A 869 11.99 -17.36 11.14
C THR A 869 11.11 -18.52 10.66
N GLY A 870 11.13 -18.85 9.37
CA GLY A 870 10.40 -20.02 8.82
C GLY A 870 8.89 -19.87 8.66
N TRP A 871 8.34 -18.65 8.77
CA TRP A 871 6.90 -18.38 8.64
C TRP A 871 6.26 -18.92 7.37
N ARG A 872 4.98 -19.35 7.43
CA ARG A 872 4.18 -19.82 6.28
C ARG A 872 2.98 -18.93 5.96
N ASP A 873 2.52 -18.99 4.71
CA ASP A 873 1.29 -18.33 4.26
C ASP A 873 0.05 -18.92 4.94
N THR A 874 -0.52 -18.18 5.89
CA THR A 874 -1.67 -18.58 6.71
C THR A 874 -2.97 -18.73 5.90
N THR A 875 -3.02 -18.20 4.67
CA THR A 875 -4.18 -18.34 3.78
C THR A 875 -4.18 -19.65 2.99
N ARG A 876 -3.05 -20.36 2.97
CA ARG A 876 -2.83 -21.61 2.22
C ARG A 876 -1.83 -22.51 2.95
N PRO A 877 -2.28 -23.31 3.93
CA PRO A 877 -1.41 -24.19 4.72
C PRO A 877 -0.69 -25.27 3.90
N ASP A 878 -1.05 -25.46 2.62
CA ASP A 878 -0.39 -26.35 1.65
C ASP A 878 0.82 -25.73 0.92
N ARG A 879 1.23 -24.50 1.25
CA ARG A 879 2.32 -23.78 0.56
C ARG A 879 3.70 -23.84 1.25
N PRO A 880 4.79 -23.65 0.46
CA PRO A 880 6.17 -23.48 0.96
C PRO A 880 6.32 -22.23 1.85
N PRO A 881 7.48 -22.04 2.52
CA PRO A 881 7.73 -20.86 3.37
C PRO A 881 7.38 -19.54 2.68
N ALA A 882 6.91 -18.57 3.47
CA ALA A 882 6.43 -17.29 2.97
C ALA A 882 7.50 -16.60 2.11
N PRO A 883 7.15 -16.01 0.95
CA PRO A 883 8.11 -15.38 0.05
C PRO A 883 9.05 -14.39 0.74
N TRP A 884 8.52 -13.55 1.62
CA TRP A 884 9.29 -12.58 2.37
C TRP A 884 10.19 -13.23 3.43
N ALA A 885 9.78 -14.33 4.07
CA ALA A 885 10.60 -15.02 5.08
C ALA A 885 11.83 -15.64 4.41
N LYS A 886 11.63 -16.22 3.22
CA LYS A 886 12.70 -16.72 2.36
C LYS A 886 13.64 -15.59 1.94
N ALA A 887 13.08 -14.44 1.55
CA ALA A 887 13.85 -13.27 1.16
C ALA A 887 14.75 -12.78 2.31
N LEU A 888 14.19 -12.60 3.52
CA LEU A 888 14.92 -12.14 4.70
C LEU A 888 16.02 -13.12 5.14
N ALA A 889 15.72 -14.42 5.19
CA ALA A 889 16.73 -15.40 5.54
C ALA A 889 17.85 -15.50 4.49
N SER A 890 17.51 -15.32 3.21
CA SER A 890 18.49 -15.26 2.13
C SER A 890 19.32 -13.97 2.16
N HIS A 891 18.76 -12.89 2.70
CA HIS A 891 19.39 -11.58 2.92
C HIS A 891 20.47 -11.57 3.99
N ALA A 892 20.42 -12.52 4.93
CA ALA A 892 21.49 -12.72 5.88
C ALA A 892 22.86 -12.88 5.21
N ARG A 893 22.93 -13.32 3.94
CA ARG A 893 24.18 -13.45 3.18
C ARG A 893 24.94 -12.13 3.03
N SER A 894 24.24 -11.00 2.89
CA SER A 894 24.89 -9.68 2.78
C SER A 894 25.66 -9.28 4.04
N SER A 895 25.38 -9.88 5.21
CA SER A 895 26.19 -9.65 6.42
C SER A 895 27.61 -10.20 6.27
N ARG A 896 27.82 -11.19 5.39
CA ARG A 896 29.14 -11.77 5.09
C ARG A 896 30.04 -10.76 4.39
N VAL A 897 29.47 -9.97 3.47
CA VAL A 897 30.20 -8.91 2.75
C VAL A 897 30.69 -7.84 3.73
N LEU A 898 29.80 -7.42 4.65
CA LEU A 898 30.15 -6.45 5.70
C LEU A 898 31.19 -7.00 6.67
N ALA A 899 31.05 -8.27 7.07
CA ALA A 899 32.03 -8.95 7.91
C ALA A 899 33.38 -9.10 7.20
N ASP A 900 33.39 -9.33 5.89
CA ASP A 900 34.63 -9.40 5.12
C ASP A 900 35.36 -8.06 5.05
N ALA A 901 34.62 -6.97 4.81
CA ALA A 901 35.17 -5.62 4.86
C ALA A 901 35.73 -5.28 6.27
N ALA A 902 35.01 -5.65 7.33
CA ALA A 902 35.48 -5.47 8.72
C ALA A 902 36.75 -6.28 9.00
N ARG A 903 36.82 -7.53 8.53
CA ARG A 903 38.00 -8.39 8.59
C ARG A 903 39.19 -7.76 7.86
N TRP A 904 38.95 -7.21 6.66
CA TRP A 904 39.96 -6.54 5.88
C TRP A 904 40.58 -5.36 6.63
N PHE A 905 39.77 -4.47 7.20
CA PHE A 905 40.29 -3.32 7.95
C PHE A 905 40.96 -3.69 9.27
N ALA A 906 40.52 -4.77 9.94
CA ALA A 906 41.15 -5.27 11.16
C ALA A 906 42.51 -5.94 10.91
N GLY A 907 42.65 -6.69 9.80
CA GLY A 907 43.84 -7.49 9.50
C GLY A 907 44.84 -6.84 8.55
N SER A 908 44.43 -5.87 7.72
CA SER A 908 45.29 -5.31 6.69
C SER A 908 46.16 -4.15 7.22
N THR A 909 47.46 -4.41 7.35
CA THR A 909 48.52 -3.38 7.42
C THR A 909 49.23 -3.21 6.07
N ASP A 910 48.81 -3.96 5.05
CA ASP A 910 49.41 -4.02 3.73
C ASP A 910 48.81 -2.92 2.82
N PRO A 911 49.61 -1.98 2.30
CA PRO A 911 49.14 -0.94 1.38
C PRO A 911 48.87 -1.45 -0.05
N SER A 912 49.01 -2.76 -0.31
CA SER A 912 48.77 -3.34 -1.63
C SER A 912 47.30 -3.22 -2.07
N GLN A 913 47.11 -2.90 -3.36
CA GLN A 913 45.81 -2.91 -4.01
C GLN A 913 45.48 -4.34 -4.41
N ARG A 914 44.26 -4.79 -4.13
CA ARG A 914 43.77 -6.11 -4.54
C ARG A 914 42.47 -5.96 -5.31
N ALA A 915 42.30 -6.85 -6.26
CA ALA A 915 41.08 -7.00 -7.03
C ALA A 915 40.89 -8.50 -7.28
N GLU A 916 39.72 -9.03 -6.96
CA GLU A 916 39.38 -10.44 -7.20
C GLU A 916 37.93 -10.57 -7.65
N LEU A 917 37.67 -11.62 -8.45
CA LEU A 917 36.33 -12.08 -8.79
C LEU A 917 36.01 -13.24 -7.84
N VAL A 918 34.97 -13.08 -7.03
CA VAL A 918 34.59 -14.04 -5.99
C VAL A 918 33.10 -13.91 -5.68
N ASP A 919 32.42 -15.04 -5.59
CA ASP A 919 31.12 -15.18 -4.92
C ASP A 919 31.28 -14.92 -3.41
N ILE A 920 31.16 -13.64 -3.03
CA ILE A 920 31.47 -13.18 -1.67
C ILE A 920 30.35 -13.50 -0.68
N ASP A 921 29.11 -13.62 -1.16
CA ASP A 921 27.94 -13.81 -0.34
C ASP A 921 27.33 -15.24 -0.43
N ASP A 922 27.84 -16.09 -1.32
CA ASP A 922 27.44 -17.49 -1.57
C ASP A 922 26.05 -17.57 -2.23
N ASP A 923 25.82 -16.75 -3.26
CA ASP A 923 24.61 -16.74 -4.07
C ASP A 923 24.76 -17.40 -5.45
N GLY A 924 25.98 -17.77 -5.82
CA GLY A 924 26.32 -18.43 -7.07
C GLY A 924 26.77 -17.49 -8.19
N GLU A 925 26.81 -16.18 -7.96
CA GLU A 925 27.34 -15.18 -8.88
C GLU A 925 28.68 -14.62 -8.36
N ASP A 926 29.60 -14.28 -9.28
CA ASP A 926 30.89 -13.69 -8.91
C ASP A 926 30.82 -12.16 -8.88
N GLU A 927 31.28 -11.56 -7.79
CA GLU A 927 31.47 -10.11 -7.69
C GLU A 927 32.92 -9.69 -7.78
N VAL A 928 33.10 -8.44 -8.18
CA VAL A 928 34.42 -7.82 -8.16
C VAL A 928 34.64 -7.12 -6.83
N VAL A 929 35.51 -7.69 -6.00
CA VAL A 929 35.96 -7.08 -4.75
C VAL A 929 37.26 -6.30 -5.01
N LEU A 930 37.25 -5.02 -4.67
CA LEU A 930 38.35 -4.07 -4.82
C LEU A 930 38.75 -3.53 -3.45
N ALA A 931 39.99 -3.74 -3.04
CA ALA A 931 40.42 -3.31 -1.71
C ALA A 931 41.84 -2.71 -1.69
N ASN A 932 42.03 -1.70 -0.86
CA ASN A 932 43.34 -1.16 -0.48
C ASN A 932 43.35 -0.86 1.02
N HIS A 933 44.38 -0.18 1.54
CA HIS A 933 44.42 0.17 2.96
C HIS A 933 43.21 1.01 3.43
N HIS A 934 42.67 1.87 2.57
CA HIS A 934 41.64 2.86 2.90
C HIS A 934 40.22 2.46 2.50
N LEU A 935 40.04 1.69 1.43
CA LEU A 935 38.74 1.37 0.84
C LEU A 935 38.56 -0.14 0.68
N TYR A 936 37.31 -0.56 0.76
CA TYR A 936 36.81 -1.87 0.40
C TYR A 936 35.54 -1.65 -0.44
N ALA A 937 35.54 -2.10 -1.68
CA ALA A 937 34.51 -1.82 -2.67
C ALA A 937 34.05 -3.12 -3.33
N VAL A 938 32.76 -3.23 -3.60
CA VAL A 938 32.17 -4.40 -4.26
C VAL A 938 31.30 -3.96 -5.42
N LEU A 939 31.63 -4.44 -6.62
CA LEU A 939 30.89 -4.19 -7.85
C LEU A 939 30.20 -5.49 -8.28
N THR A 940 28.96 -5.39 -8.74
CA THR A 940 28.21 -6.54 -9.25
C THR A 940 28.11 -6.50 -10.78
N PRO A 941 28.78 -7.42 -11.51
CA PRO A 941 28.67 -7.47 -12.96
C PRO A 941 27.27 -7.87 -13.43
N GLN A 942 26.53 -8.65 -12.64
CA GLN A 942 25.19 -9.12 -13.03
C GLN A 942 24.10 -8.04 -12.94
N HIS A 943 24.34 -6.95 -12.20
CA HIS A 943 23.35 -5.90 -11.98
C HIS A 943 23.90 -4.52 -12.36
N GLY A 944 24.06 -4.28 -13.66
CA GLY A 944 24.43 -3.00 -14.22
C GLY A 944 25.91 -2.61 -14.01
N GLY A 945 26.76 -3.54 -13.57
CA GLY A 945 28.16 -3.24 -13.25
C GLY A 945 28.29 -2.17 -12.15
N ARG A 946 27.29 -2.03 -11.28
CA ARG A 946 27.18 -0.93 -10.30
C ARG A 946 27.97 -1.25 -9.03
N LEU A 947 28.35 -0.19 -8.31
CA LEU A 947 29.01 -0.29 -7.00
C LEU A 947 27.95 -0.46 -5.91
N VAL A 948 27.86 -1.66 -5.37
CA VAL A 948 26.83 -2.07 -4.40
C VAL A 948 27.28 -1.83 -2.96
N TYR A 949 28.55 -2.02 -2.66
CA TYR A 949 29.13 -1.62 -1.37
C TYR A 949 30.41 -0.82 -1.55
N LEU A 950 30.55 0.24 -0.76
CA LEU A 950 31.82 0.94 -0.55
C LEU A 950 31.97 1.21 0.94
N ALA A 951 33.04 0.73 1.54
CA ALA A 951 33.42 1.03 2.90
C ALA A 951 34.79 1.72 2.95
N CYS A 952 34.99 2.59 3.93
CA CYS A 952 36.30 3.18 4.21
C CYS A 952 36.81 2.79 5.59
N ARG A 953 38.14 2.84 5.76
CA ARG A 953 38.79 2.69 7.06
C ARG A 953 38.57 3.96 7.90
N THR A 954 38.23 3.75 9.16
CA THR A 954 38.13 4.80 10.19
C THR A 954 38.95 4.38 11.41
N ASP A 955 39.12 5.30 12.37
CA ASP A 955 39.76 5.00 13.66
C ASP A 955 38.99 3.94 14.49
N HIS A 956 37.77 3.61 14.06
CA HIS A 956 36.86 2.68 14.71
C HIS A 956 36.54 1.47 13.83
N GLY A 957 37.49 0.96 13.04
CA GLY A 957 37.35 -0.32 12.32
C GLY A 957 36.66 -0.24 10.95
N GLY A 958 36.26 0.96 10.52
CA GLY A 958 35.68 1.24 9.20
C GLY A 958 34.21 1.63 9.23
N ALA A 959 33.74 2.25 8.14
CA ALA A 959 32.37 2.74 7.98
C ALA A 959 31.88 2.49 6.54
N LEU A 960 30.61 2.11 6.38
CA LEU A 960 29.98 1.97 5.07
C LEU A 960 29.63 3.37 4.52
N LEU A 961 29.92 3.61 3.24
CA LEU A 961 29.76 4.88 2.52
C LEU A 961 28.77 4.79 1.37
N VAL A 962 28.66 3.62 0.75
CA VAL A 962 27.67 3.29 -0.29
C VAL A 962 27.17 1.90 0.02
N GLY A 963 25.87 1.73 -0.13
CA GLY A 963 25.16 0.47 0.07
C GLY A 963 24.07 0.64 1.11
N ASN A 964 23.11 -0.26 1.05
CA ASN A 964 21.97 -0.21 1.96
C ASN A 964 21.62 -1.62 2.45
N PRO A 965 22.48 -2.32 3.21
CA PRO A 965 22.32 -3.74 3.53
C PRO A 965 20.87 -4.18 3.85
N THR A 966 20.13 -3.35 4.57
CA THR A 966 18.73 -3.56 4.95
C THR A 966 17.70 -3.34 3.83
N ASP A 967 17.83 -2.35 2.93
CA ASP A 967 16.93 -2.16 1.76
C ASP A 967 17.58 -2.39 0.36
N ASP A 968 18.79 -2.91 0.31
CA ASP A 968 19.60 -3.13 -0.90
C ASP A 968 19.45 -4.57 -1.36
N TRP A 969 18.36 -4.83 -2.07
CA TRP A 969 18.03 -6.17 -2.61
C TRP A 969 18.79 -6.50 -3.91
N ASN A 970 19.82 -5.70 -4.21
CA ASN A 970 20.61 -5.67 -5.45
C ASN A 970 21.39 -6.96 -5.77
N TRP A 971 21.39 -7.94 -4.87
CA TRP A 971 22.09 -9.22 -4.97
C TRP A 971 21.16 -10.37 -5.32
N GLN A 972 19.86 -10.21 -5.11
CA GLN A 972 18.87 -11.29 -5.23
C GLN A 972 17.60 -10.84 -5.97
N GLU A 973 17.78 -9.93 -6.93
CA GLU A 973 16.70 -9.26 -7.66
C GLU A 973 15.71 -10.24 -8.32
N SER A 974 16.16 -11.42 -8.72
CA SER A 974 15.27 -12.43 -9.34
C SER A 974 14.22 -12.99 -8.36
N LEU A 975 14.60 -13.20 -7.09
CA LEU A 975 13.70 -13.64 -6.02
C LEU A 975 12.90 -12.49 -5.43
N ASN A 976 13.41 -11.26 -5.56
CA ASN A 976 12.96 -10.07 -4.85
C ASN A 976 12.40 -8.97 -5.76
N ARG A 977 12.17 -9.26 -7.05
CA ARG A 977 11.65 -8.31 -8.06
C ARG A 977 10.33 -7.62 -7.65
N TYR A 978 9.57 -8.25 -6.77
CA TYR A 978 8.34 -7.67 -6.21
C TYR A 978 8.62 -6.50 -5.24
N MET A 979 9.86 -6.37 -4.78
CA MET A 979 10.38 -5.32 -3.90
C MET A 979 11.18 -4.23 -4.64
N ASP A 980 11.04 -4.12 -5.96
CA ASP A 980 11.60 -2.98 -6.72
C ASP A 980 10.57 -1.85 -6.93
N GLN A 981 9.45 -1.88 -6.20
CA GLN A 981 8.41 -0.86 -6.27
C GLN A 981 7.90 -0.45 -4.88
N PRO A 982 8.33 0.72 -4.36
CA PRO A 982 9.16 1.71 -5.05
C PRO A 982 10.61 1.24 -5.20
N ALA A 983 11.33 1.86 -6.13
CA ALA A 983 12.63 1.37 -6.54
C ALA A 983 13.70 1.57 -5.46
N ASN A 984 14.46 0.50 -5.17
CA ASN A 984 15.46 0.43 -4.11
C ASN A 984 16.65 1.39 -4.28
N HIS A 985 17.45 1.48 -3.23
CA HIS A 985 18.72 2.21 -3.18
C HIS A 985 19.60 1.82 -4.38
N PRO A 986 19.98 2.76 -5.28
CA PRO A 986 20.63 2.42 -6.55
C PRO A 986 22.08 1.94 -6.39
N GLY A 987 22.64 1.94 -5.18
CA GLY A 987 24.09 1.83 -4.98
C GLY A 987 24.78 3.09 -5.51
N ALA A 988 25.97 2.94 -6.08
CA ALA A 988 26.67 3.99 -6.80
C ALA A 988 26.98 3.57 -8.25
N LEU A 989 27.15 4.56 -9.12
CA LEU A 989 27.47 4.35 -10.54
C LEU A 989 26.39 3.53 -11.27
N ALA A 990 25.13 3.71 -10.88
CA ALA A 990 23.99 2.96 -11.39
C ALA A 990 23.42 3.63 -12.64
N ASP A 991 23.35 2.88 -13.74
CA ASP A 991 22.93 3.43 -15.03
C ASP A 991 21.41 3.54 -15.10
N HIS A 992 20.91 4.77 -15.26
CA HIS A 992 19.48 5.02 -15.37
C HIS A 992 18.89 4.29 -16.60
N GLY A 993 18.00 3.33 -16.33
CA GLY A 993 17.32 2.53 -17.36
C GLY A 993 18.07 1.27 -17.81
N ALA A 994 19.17 0.92 -17.13
CA ALA A 994 20.02 -0.25 -17.38
C ALA A 994 20.56 -0.84 -16.06
N PHE A 995 19.74 -0.80 -15.00
CA PHE A 995 20.14 -1.24 -13.66
C PHE A 995 20.42 -2.75 -13.55
N ASP A 996 19.88 -3.53 -14.49
CA ASP A 996 19.91 -5.00 -14.51
C ASP A 996 20.72 -5.55 -15.71
N ASP A 997 21.42 -4.67 -16.44
CA ASP A 997 22.21 -5.07 -17.60
C ASP A 997 23.42 -5.89 -17.14
N ARG A 998 23.79 -6.94 -17.88
CA ARG A 998 24.92 -7.79 -17.52
C ARG A 998 26.22 -7.26 -18.10
N TYR A 999 27.23 -7.20 -17.25
CA TYR A 999 28.56 -6.75 -17.61
C TYR A 999 29.55 -7.91 -17.53
N ARG A 1000 30.44 -7.99 -18.51
CA ARG A 1000 31.65 -8.81 -18.41
C ARG A 1000 32.71 -8.05 -17.63
N ALA A 1001 33.19 -8.63 -16.53
CA ALA A 1001 34.27 -8.08 -15.74
C ALA A 1001 35.64 -8.66 -16.11
N ARG A 1002 36.66 -7.82 -16.15
CA ARG A 1002 38.08 -8.21 -16.23
C ARG A 1002 38.90 -7.39 -15.25
N VAL A 1003 39.81 -8.06 -14.53
CA VAL A 1003 40.72 -7.42 -13.58
C VAL A 1003 42.11 -7.29 -14.20
N GLU A 1004 42.66 -6.08 -14.17
CA GLU A 1004 44.00 -5.75 -14.67
C GLU A 1004 44.83 -5.12 -13.54
N THR A 1005 46.01 -5.68 -13.25
CA THR A 1005 46.97 -5.04 -12.35
C THR A 1005 47.92 -4.14 -13.13
N THR A 1006 48.05 -2.89 -12.70
CA THR A 1006 48.97 -1.90 -13.27
C THR A 1006 49.99 -1.46 -12.23
N PRO A 1007 51.11 -0.83 -12.63
CA PRO A 1007 52.04 -0.24 -11.65
C PRO A 1007 51.41 0.83 -10.75
N ALA A 1008 50.32 1.46 -11.19
CA ALA A 1008 49.62 2.52 -10.46
C ALA A 1008 48.55 1.99 -9.48
N GLY A 1009 48.12 0.74 -9.63
CA GLY A 1009 47.01 0.14 -8.88
C GLY A 1009 46.27 -0.92 -9.70
N VAL A 1010 45.03 -1.23 -9.33
CA VAL A 1010 44.20 -2.21 -10.03
C VAL A 1010 43.10 -1.52 -10.83
N VAL A 1011 42.78 -2.08 -11.99
CA VAL A 1011 41.71 -1.61 -12.88
C VAL A 1011 40.73 -2.75 -13.10
N VAL A 1012 39.44 -2.46 -12.97
CA VAL A 1012 38.35 -3.35 -13.31
C VAL A 1012 37.69 -2.81 -14.56
N ASP A 1013 37.66 -3.64 -15.60
CA ASP A 1013 37.06 -3.34 -16.87
C ASP A 1013 35.73 -4.06 -17.00
N LEU A 1014 34.64 -3.29 -17.00
CA LEU A 1014 33.27 -3.78 -17.13
C LEU A 1014 32.75 -3.40 -18.51
N VAL A 1015 32.34 -4.39 -19.30
CA VAL A 1015 31.76 -4.19 -20.64
C VAL A 1015 30.35 -4.73 -20.67
N ASP A 1016 29.38 -3.88 -21.02
CA ASP A 1016 27.99 -4.25 -21.17
C ASP A 1016 27.84 -5.33 -22.27
N GLU A 1017 27.20 -6.45 -21.93
CA GLU A 1017 26.97 -7.59 -22.82
C GLU A 1017 25.56 -7.60 -23.43
N GLU A 1018 24.70 -6.65 -23.10
CA GLU A 1018 23.31 -6.66 -23.53
C GLU A 1018 23.19 -6.35 -25.02
N ALA A 1019 22.39 -7.16 -25.73
CA ALA A 1019 22.28 -7.07 -27.18
C ALA A 1019 21.51 -5.82 -27.65
N THR A 1020 20.71 -5.22 -26.76
CA THR A 1020 19.86 -4.05 -26.99
C THR A 1020 19.66 -3.31 -25.68
N GLY A 1021 19.70 -1.99 -25.69
CA GLY A 1021 19.52 -1.19 -24.47
C GLY A 1021 20.22 0.15 -24.59
N PRO A 1022 19.95 1.10 -23.67
CA PRO A 1022 20.60 2.41 -23.68
C PRO A 1022 22.10 2.33 -23.36
N MET A 1023 22.55 1.24 -22.71
CA MET A 1023 23.95 1.01 -22.33
C MET A 1023 24.67 -0.03 -23.18
N ARG A 1024 24.05 -0.52 -24.25
CA ARG A 1024 24.63 -1.56 -25.13
C ARG A 1024 26.07 -1.22 -25.52
N GLY A 1025 27.01 -2.09 -25.17
CA GLY A 1025 28.43 -1.95 -25.51
C GLY A 1025 29.13 -0.78 -24.81
N ALA A 1026 28.48 -0.13 -23.85
CA ALA A 1026 29.13 0.79 -22.94
C ALA A 1026 30.16 0.06 -22.08
N ARG A 1027 31.13 0.82 -21.61
CA ARG A 1027 32.27 0.31 -20.89
C ARG A 1027 32.56 1.20 -19.69
N LYS A 1028 32.73 0.59 -18.52
CA LYS A 1028 33.10 1.25 -17.27
C LYS A 1028 34.46 0.71 -16.84
N ARG A 1029 35.43 1.59 -16.67
CA ARG A 1029 36.73 1.22 -16.10
C ARG A 1029 36.88 1.85 -14.73
N VAL A 1030 36.97 1.02 -13.71
CA VAL A 1030 37.10 1.43 -12.30
C VAL A 1030 38.53 1.21 -11.85
N PHE A 1031 39.21 2.27 -11.43
CA PHE A 1031 40.59 2.27 -10.95
C PHE A 1031 40.65 2.46 -9.43
N LEU A 1032 41.38 1.58 -8.75
CA LEU A 1032 41.73 1.71 -7.35
C LEU A 1032 43.26 1.84 -7.20
N GLY A 1033 43.70 3.01 -6.78
CA GLY A 1033 45.09 3.32 -6.45
C GLY A 1033 45.43 3.12 -4.98
N ARG A 1034 46.42 3.86 -4.46
CA ARG A 1034 46.84 3.83 -3.04
C ARG A 1034 45.98 4.65 -2.10
N GLU A 1035 45.06 5.42 -2.64
CA GLU A 1035 44.39 6.51 -1.96
C GLU A 1035 42.93 6.16 -1.70
N ALA A 1036 42.26 6.96 -0.86
CA ALA A 1036 40.86 6.74 -0.48
C ALA A 1036 39.86 7.18 -1.56
N ALA A 1037 40.06 6.79 -2.82
CA ALA A 1037 39.18 7.14 -3.93
C ALA A 1037 39.15 6.07 -5.04
N LEU A 1038 37.98 5.91 -5.65
CA LEU A 1038 37.77 5.16 -6.89
C LEU A 1038 37.71 6.14 -8.07
N GLY A 1039 38.62 5.98 -9.02
CA GLY A 1039 38.56 6.69 -10.30
C GLY A 1039 37.74 5.90 -11.30
N VAL A 1040 36.86 6.53 -12.06
CA VAL A 1040 36.01 5.85 -13.03
C VAL A 1040 36.12 6.53 -14.37
N ARG A 1041 36.30 5.76 -15.43
CA ARG A 1041 36.16 6.19 -16.82
C ARG A 1041 34.94 5.49 -17.43
N TYR A 1042 34.05 6.27 -18.01
CA TYR A 1042 32.93 5.79 -18.79
C TYR A 1042 33.19 6.02 -20.26
N ASP A 1043 33.05 4.97 -21.08
CA ASP A 1043 33.05 5.03 -22.53
C ASP A 1043 31.70 4.49 -23.04
N ARG A 1044 30.93 5.28 -23.81
CA ARG A 1044 29.51 4.96 -24.10
C ARG A 1044 29.25 3.98 -25.28
N GLY A 1045 30.29 3.36 -25.87
CA GLY A 1045 30.21 2.35 -26.96
C GLY A 1045 29.60 2.86 -28.30
N ASP A 1046 29.51 2.06 -29.36
CA ASP A 1046 30.52 1.70 -30.37
C ASP A 1046 30.33 2.40 -31.75
N GLY A 1047 30.84 3.63 -31.95
CA GLY A 1047 31.23 4.11 -33.30
C GLY A 1047 30.19 4.05 -34.44
N ARG A 1048 28.89 4.12 -34.17
CA ARG A 1048 27.86 4.32 -35.20
C ARG A 1048 27.67 5.81 -35.47
N ASP A 1049 27.27 6.16 -36.69
CA ASP A 1049 27.04 7.54 -37.17
C ASP A 1049 25.90 8.32 -36.45
N GLU A 1050 25.37 7.81 -35.34
CA GLU A 1050 24.35 8.48 -34.51
C GLU A 1050 24.92 8.87 -33.14
N PRO A 1051 24.70 10.11 -32.66
CA PRO A 1051 25.18 10.54 -31.35
C PRO A 1051 24.50 9.75 -30.23
N ALA A 1052 25.29 9.12 -29.36
CA ALA A 1052 24.77 8.38 -28.21
C ALA A 1052 23.85 9.26 -27.33
N ALA A 1053 22.68 8.74 -26.93
CA ALA A 1053 21.71 9.44 -26.09
C ALA A 1053 22.23 9.60 -24.65
N PRO A 1054 22.22 10.81 -24.04
CA PRO A 1054 22.87 11.10 -22.76
C PRO A 1054 22.61 10.04 -21.68
N THR A 1055 23.66 9.64 -20.96
CA THR A 1055 23.57 8.61 -19.90
C THR A 1055 23.50 9.30 -18.55
N THR A 1056 22.43 9.04 -17.79
CA THR A 1056 22.33 9.49 -16.40
C THR A 1056 22.78 8.39 -15.45
N LEU A 1057 23.65 8.73 -14.51
CA LEU A 1057 24.15 7.86 -13.46
C LEU A 1057 23.58 8.31 -12.13
N HIS A 1058 23.00 7.38 -11.37
CA HIS A 1058 22.55 7.61 -10.01
C HIS A 1058 23.60 7.09 -9.03
N THR A 1059 23.86 7.86 -7.99
CA THR A 1059 24.77 7.48 -6.91
C THR A 1059 24.19 7.89 -5.58
N CYS A 1060 23.89 6.91 -4.73
CA CYS A 1060 23.45 7.14 -3.37
C CYS A 1060 24.62 7.04 -2.40
N LEU A 1061 24.76 8.09 -1.59
CA LEU A 1061 25.86 8.33 -0.68
C LEU A 1061 25.36 8.26 0.75
N SER A 1062 25.87 7.30 1.51
CA SER A 1062 25.42 6.95 2.87
C SER A 1062 26.61 6.99 3.83
N PRO A 1063 27.17 8.18 4.15
CA PRO A 1063 28.34 8.30 5.02
C PRO A 1063 28.06 7.75 6.42
N ASP A 1064 28.74 6.67 6.78
CA ASP A 1064 28.50 5.92 8.02
C ASP A 1064 27.05 5.44 8.14
N TYR A 1065 26.70 4.52 7.24
CA TYR A 1065 25.37 3.92 7.19
C TYR A 1065 24.91 3.37 8.56
N ALA A 1066 25.80 2.79 9.36
CA ALA A 1066 25.43 2.30 10.70
C ALA A 1066 24.93 3.43 11.60
N THR A 1067 25.62 4.58 11.61
CA THR A 1067 25.15 5.78 12.32
C THR A 1067 23.84 6.30 11.72
N LEU A 1068 23.70 6.31 10.41
CA LEU A 1068 22.47 6.75 9.75
C LEU A 1068 21.27 5.82 10.04
N LEU A 1069 21.47 4.52 10.20
CA LEU A 1069 20.42 3.61 10.66
C LEU A 1069 19.88 4.03 12.03
N ARG A 1070 20.78 4.43 12.95
CA ARG A 1070 20.42 4.79 14.32
C ARG A 1070 19.85 6.18 14.47
N HIS A 1071 20.32 7.13 13.65
CA HIS A 1071 20.04 8.55 13.83
C HIS A 1071 19.15 9.13 12.72
N GLY A 1072 18.89 8.36 11.67
CA GLY A 1072 18.19 8.80 10.47
C GLY A 1072 18.83 10.02 9.82
N ARG A 1073 18.01 10.77 9.07
CA ARG A 1073 18.40 11.98 8.36
C ARG A 1073 18.97 13.09 9.26
N SER A 1074 18.70 13.05 10.57
CA SER A 1074 19.17 14.07 11.51
C SER A 1074 20.70 14.11 11.67
N ALA A 1075 21.39 12.99 11.40
CA ALA A 1075 22.84 12.90 11.46
C ALA A 1075 23.54 13.30 10.14
N LEU A 1076 22.78 13.40 9.05
CA LEU A 1076 23.28 13.61 7.71
C LEU A 1076 23.43 15.09 7.39
N GLN A 1077 24.59 15.48 6.85
CA GLN A 1077 24.89 16.87 6.46
C GLN A 1077 25.39 16.92 5.01
N PRO A 1078 24.93 17.87 4.18
CA PRO A 1078 25.48 18.07 2.83
C PRO A 1078 26.98 18.39 2.87
N TYR A 1079 27.73 17.89 1.89
CA TYR A 1079 29.17 18.09 1.77
C TYR A 1079 29.60 18.38 0.33
N ASP A 1080 29.17 19.54 -0.16
CA ASP A 1080 29.31 19.95 -1.56
C ASP A 1080 30.41 21.00 -1.78
N GLY A 1081 30.92 21.10 -3.01
CA GLY A 1081 31.81 22.17 -3.43
C GLY A 1081 31.99 22.30 -4.95
N PRO A 1082 32.96 23.09 -5.41
CA PRO A 1082 33.20 23.29 -6.84
C PRO A 1082 33.64 21.99 -7.55
N GLY A 1083 32.74 21.36 -8.30
CA GLY A 1083 33.01 20.13 -9.06
C GLY A 1083 32.72 18.82 -8.31
N TRP A 1084 32.18 18.87 -7.08
CA TRP A 1084 31.74 17.66 -6.37
C TRP A 1084 30.43 17.86 -5.59
N ARG A 1085 29.73 16.76 -5.36
CA ARG A 1085 28.58 16.66 -4.46
C ARG A 1085 28.79 15.52 -3.49
N GLY A 1086 28.34 15.67 -2.25
CA GLY A 1086 28.63 14.69 -1.21
C GLY A 1086 27.78 14.85 0.04
N ALA A 1087 28.04 13.95 0.98
CA ALA A 1087 27.43 13.98 2.29
C ALA A 1087 28.45 13.62 3.36
N ARG A 1088 28.17 14.03 4.61
CA ARG A 1088 28.95 13.66 5.78
C ARG A 1088 28.08 13.29 6.98
N THR A 1089 28.62 12.41 7.82
CA THR A 1089 28.10 12.06 9.14
C THR A 1089 29.27 12.09 10.12
N GLY A 1090 29.26 13.03 11.06
CA GLY A 1090 30.44 13.27 11.91
C GLY A 1090 31.68 13.59 11.07
N ASP A 1091 32.73 12.78 11.25
CA ASP A 1091 34.00 12.89 10.51
C ASP A 1091 34.06 12.01 9.25
N VAL A 1092 33.02 11.20 8.99
CA VAL A 1092 32.95 10.34 7.82
C VAL A 1092 32.32 11.12 6.66
N CYS A 1093 33.09 11.30 5.59
CA CYS A 1093 32.66 12.03 4.39
C CYS A 1093 32.76 11.11 3.16
N VAL A 1094 31.78 11.23 2.25
CA VAL A 1094 31.82 10.61 0.93
C VAL A 1094 31.33 11.61 -0.11
N TRP A 1095 31.95 11.61 -1.29
CA TRP A 1095 31.65 12.58 -2.34
C TRP A 1095 31.90 12.00 -3.73
N LEU A 1096 31.09 12.43 -4.69
CA LEU A 1096 31.26 12.20 -6.11
C LEU A 1096 31.77 13.49 -6.75
N ALA A 1097 32.87 13.41 -7.49
CA ALA A 1097 33.40 14.51 -8.28
C ALA A 1097 33.33 14.21 -9.78
N VAL A 1098 33.09 15.27 -10.54
CA VAL A 1098 33.01 15.24 -12.00
C VAL A 1098 33.86 16.33 -12.61
N ASP A 1099 34.27 16.16 -13.86
CA ASP A 1099 34.79 17.26 -14.67
C ASP A 1099 33.74 17.74 -15.66
N GLU A 1100 33.14 18.91 -15.39
CA GLU A 1100 32.14 19.51 -16.29
C GLU A 1100 32.72 19.83 -17.67
N ALA A 1101 34.05 19.98 -17.80
CA ALA A 1101 34.71 20.18 -19.08
C ALA A 1101 34.64 18.95 -20.01
N GLU A 1102 34.37 17.75 -19.46
CA GLU A 1102 34.20 16.50 -20.22
C GLU A 1102 32.74 16.28 -20.68
N GLY A 1103 31.88 17.31 -20.55
CA GLY A 1103 30.48 17.23 -20.95
C GLY A 1103 29.63 16.41 -19.98
N VAL A 1104 29.96 16.44 -18.69
CA VAL A 1104 29.16 15.87 -17.60
C VAL A 1104 28.47 16.99 -16.85
N ALA A 1105 27.18 16.84 -16.57
CA ALA A 1105 26.41 17.82 -15.81
C ALA A 1105 25.70 17.17 -14.62
N TRP A 1106 25.65 17.89 -13.49
CA TRP A 1106 24.78 17.53 -12.37
C TRP A 1106 23.32 17.63 -12.80
N THR A 1107 22.54 16.57 -12.53
CA THR A 1107 21.11 16.52 -12.81
C THR A 1107 20.33 16.20 -11.54
N SER A 1108 19.03 16.50 -11.54
CA SER A 1108 18.18 16.10 -10.42
C SER A 1108 17.99 14.58 -10.45
N PRO A 1109 18.16 13.88 -9.33
CA PRO A 1109 17.69 12.50 -9.20
C PRO A 1109 16.19 12.44 -9.50
N ASP A 1110 15.76 11.38 -10.17
CA ASP A 1110 14.35 11.07 -10.43
C ASP A 1110 13.69 10.34 -9.24
N ARG A 1111 14.48 9.98 -8.22
CA ARG A 1111 14.07 9.32 -6.97
C ARG A 1111 14.32 10.22 -5.75
N PRO A 1112 13.46 10.16 -4.72
CA PRO A 1112 13.70 10.85 -3.46
C PRO A 1112 14.93 10.29 -2.74
N ASP A 1113 15.58 11.13 -1.92
CA ASP A 1113 16.66 10.67 -1.04
C ASP A 1113 16.16 9.55 -0.12
N PRO A 1114 16.93 8.47 0.06
CA PRO A 1114 16.62 7.51 1.11
C PRO A 1114 16.84 8.15 2.49
N GLY A 1115 16.15 7.67 3.52
CA GLY A 1115 16.28 8.19 4.89
C GLY A 1115 17.71 8.09 5.47
N HIS A 1116 18.56 7.27 4.87
CA HIS A 1116 19.94 6.94 5.28
C HIS A 1116 21.02 7.42 4.29
N GLY A 1117 20.71 8.34 3.36
CA GLY A 1117 21.71 8.83 2.40
C GLY A 1117 21.23 9.99 1.54
N VAL A 1118 22.10 10.47 0.65
CA VAL A 1118 21.78 11.48 -0.37
C VAL A 1118 21.96 10.86 -1.74
N THR A 1119 20.96 11.00 -2.62
CA THR A 1119 21.12 10.60 -4.01
C THR A 1119 21.63 11.77 -4.83
N VAL A 1120 22.73 11.56 -5.55
CA VAL A 1120 23.24 12.49 -6.55
C VAL A 1120 23.10 11.86 -7.94
N ALA A 1121 22.83 12.69 -8.94
CA ALA A 1121 22.74 12.24 -10.33
C ALA A 1121 23.63 13.09 -11.23
N VAL A 1122 24.30 12.43 -12.18
CA VAL A 1122 25.15 13.08 -13.18
C VAL A 1122 24.77 12.55 -14.55
N THR A 1123 24.69 13.44 -15.54
CA THR A 1123 24.38 13.07 -16.92
C THR A 1123 25.59 13.33 -17.80
N GLY A 1124 26.14 12.27 -18.38
CA GLY A 1124 27.24 12.31 -19.32
C GLY A 1124 26.74 12.49 -20.76
N CYS A 1125 27.12 13.60 -21.39
CA CYS A 1125 26.81 13.90 -22.79
C CYS A 1125 28.00 13.60 -23.72
N GLY A 1126 29.23 13.61 -23.19
CA GLY A 1126 30.45 13.28 -23.94
C GLY A 1126 30.55 11.78 -24.30
N PRO A 1127 31.42 11.42 -25.28
CA PRO A 1127 31.68 10.02 -25.66
C PRO A 1127 32.49 9.27 -24.59
N THR A 1128 33.36 9.99 -23.90
CA THR A 1128 34.15 9.52 -22.75
C THR A 1128 34.10 10.59 -21.67
N PHE A 1129 33.93 10.18 -20.42
CA PHE A 1129 34.06 11.08 -19.27
C PHE A 1129 34.56 10.35 -18.02
N HIS A 1130 35.07 11.12 -17.06
CA HIS A 1130 35.65 10.62 -15.82
C HIS A 1130 34.90 11.12 -14.59
N LEU A 1131 34.84 10.25 -13.59
CA LEU A 1131 34.28 10.51 -12.28
C LEU A 1131 35.26 10.06 -11.20
N VAL A 1132 35.17 10.66 -10.01
CA VAL A 1132 35.88 10.17 -8.83
C VAL A 1132 34.91 10.03 -7.68
N LEU A 1133 34.83 8.85 -7.10
CA LEU A 1133 34.11 8.60 -5.85
C LEU A 1133 35.13 8.53 -4.71
N GLY A 1134 35.16 9.55 -3.85
CA GLY A 1134 36.16 9.72 -2.81
C GLY A 1134 35.59 9.61 -1.39
N ALA A 1135 36.45 9.19 -0.46
CA ALA A 1135 36.18 9.15 0.96
C ALA A 1135 37.10 10.11 1.73
N GLY A 1136 36.57 10.71 2.80
CA GLY A 1136 37.30 11.63 3.67
C GLY A 1136 37.24 13.10 3.20
N PRO A 1137 37.93 14.01 3.93
CA PRO A 1137 37.92 15.43 3.64
C PRO A 1137 38.41 15.76 2.23
N THR A 1138 37.79 16.72 1.57
CA THR A 1138 38.15 17.12 0.21
C THR A 1138 38.09 18.65 0.01
N ASP A 1139 38.81 19.09 -1.01
CA ASP A 1139 38.83 20.46 -1.51
C ASP A 1139 39.02 20.47 -3.04
N ALA A 1140 38.94 21.65 -3.65
CA ALA A 1140 39.05 21.79 -5.10
C ALA A 1140 40.41 21.34 -5.65
N ALA A 1141 41.49 21.44 -4.87
CA ALA A 1141 42.82 20.99 -5.27
C ALA A 1141 42.89 19.45 -5.30
N THR A 1142 42.31 18.81 -4.28
CA THR A 1142 42.19 17.36 -4.16
C THR A 1142 41.38 16.79 -5.31
N VAL A 1143 40.19 17.36 -5.58
CA VAL A 1143 39.34 16.93 -6.70
C VAL A 1143 40.09 17.00 -8.03
N ARG A 1144 40.75 18.13 -8.31
CA ARG A 1144 41.51 18.30 -9.55
C ARG A 1144 42.64 17.28 -9.70
N ARG A 1145 43.41 17.05 -8.63
CA ARG A 1145 44.48 16.05 -8.58
C ARG A 1145 43.93 14.64 -8.84
N ARG A 1146 42.82 14.26 -8.20
CA ARG A 1146 42.22 12.92 -8.34
C ARG A 1146 41.67 12.66 -9.74
N LEU A 1147 41.04 13.66 -10.35
CA LEU A 1147 40.57 13.56 -11.74
C LEU A 1147 41.76 13.38 -12.70
N GLU A 1148 42.84 14.13 -12.51
CA GLU A 1148 44.05 13.99 -13.34
C GLU A 1148 44.74 12.63 -13.14
N GLU A 1149 44.86 12.15 -11.90
CA GLU A 1149 45.33 10.79 -11.58
C GLU A 1149 44.48 9.72 -12.27
N THR A 1150 43.16 9.85 -12.23
CA THR A 1150 42.21 8.93 -12.85
C THR A 1150 42.39 8.88 -14.36
N ARG A 1151 42.48 10.05 -15.03
CA ARG A 1151 42.74 10.11 -16.48
C ARG A 1151 44.06 9.45 -16.84
N SER A 1152 45.12 9.74 -16.09
CA SER A 1152 46.45 9.18 -16.35
C SER A 1152 46.45 7.65 -16.21
N ALA A 1153 45.80 7.13 -15.15
CA ALA A 1153 45.68 5.70 -14.90
C ALA A 1153 44.82 4.97 -15.95
N LEU A 1154 43.81 5.64 -16.51
CA LEU A 1154 42.82 5.06 -17.44
C LEU A 1154 43.02 5.51 -18.91
N ALA A 1155 44.14 6.15 -19.24
CA ALA A 1155 44.43 6.70 -20.57
C ALA A 1155 44.70 5.65 -21.68
N GLY A 1156 45.02 4.39 -21.33
CA GLY A 1156 45.38 3.36 -22.31
C GLY A 1156 44.18 2.69 -22.99
N ASP A 1157 44.28 2.47 -24.31
CA ASP A 1157 43.36 1.64 -25.12
C ASP A 1157 43.87 0.17 -25.16
N PRO A 1158 43.04 -0.88 -24.97
CA PRO A 1158 43.54 -2.25 -24.79
C PRO A 1158 43.76 -3.03 -26.09
N THR A 1159 43.65 -2.39 -27.27
CA THR A 1159 43.83 -3.10 -28.54
C THR A 1159 45.26 -3.61 -28.78
N ASP A 1160 46.21 -3.35 -27.87
CA ASP A 1160 47.62 -3.70 -28.10
C ASP A 1160 48.41 -4.19 -26.87
N ARG A 1161 47.81 -5.04 -26.01
CA ARG A 1161 48.61 -5.83 -25.06
C ARG A 1161 48.24 -7.32 -25.08
N THR A 1162 49.23 -8.07 -25.53
CA THR A 1162 49.28 -9.52 -25.76
C THR A 1162 49.04 -10.37 -24.51
N ALA A 1163 48.23 -11.42 -24.70
CA ALA A 1163 48.15 -12.71 -23.99
C ALA A 1163 47.67 -12.73 -22.50
N PRO A 1164 46.68 -13.57 -22.16
CA PRO A 1164 46.33 -13.86 -20.77
C PRO A 1164 47.43 -14.73 -20.12
N THR A 1165 47.96 -14.28 -18.99
CA THR A 1165 48.71 -15.14 -18.07
C THR A 1165 47.73 -15.68 -17.05
N ASP A 1166 47.57 -17.00 -17.05
CA ASP A 1166 46.77 -17.78 -16.11
C ASP A 1166 47.36 -17.68 -14.69
N PRO A 1167 46.63 -17.14 -13.70
CA PRO A 1167 47.08 -17.10 -12.31
C PRO A 1167 46.52 -18.28 -11.50
N THR A 1168 46.38 -19.48 -12.08
CA THR A 1168 46.07 -20.69 -11.29
C THR A 1168 47.34 -21.41 -10.80
N GLY A 1169 48.02 -20.78 -9.85
CA GLY A 1169 49.21 -21.32 -9.17
C GLY A 1169 49.03 -21.45 -7.66
N GLY A 1170 48.07 -22.26 -7.18
CA GLY A 1170 47.90 -22.57 -5.76
C GLY A 1170 46.89 -23.72 -5.53
N PRO A 1171 47.14 -24.65 -4.57
CA PRO A 1171 46.60 -26.00 -4.64
C PRO A 1171 45.10 -26.06 -4.28
N ARG A 1172 44.32 -26.73 -5.14
CA ARG A 1172 42.96 -27.19 -4.85
C ARG A 1172 42.97 -27.97 -3.54
N ARG A 1173 42.34 -27.43 -2.49
CA ARG A 1173 41.90 -28.22 -1.33
C ARG A 1173 40.64 -28.98 -1.75
N THR A 1174 40.75 -30.29 -1.77
CA THR A 1174 39.63 -31.24 -1.86
C THR A 1174 38.96 -31.39 -0.50
N ALA A 1175 37.62 -31.47 -0.54
CA ALA A 1175 36.66 -31.84 0.50
C ALA A 1175 36.31 -30.76 1.54
#